data_AF-A0A6V7WQA6-F1
#
_entry.id   AF-A0A6V7WQA6-F1
#
_cell.length_a   1.000
_cell.length_b   1.000
_cell.length_c   1.000
_cell.angle_alpha   90.00
_cell.angle_beta   90.00
_cell.angle_gamma   90.00
#
_symmetry.space_group_name_H-M   'P 1'
#
loop_
_entity.id
_entity.type
_entity.pdbx_description
1 polymer ?
#
loop_
_entity_poly.entity_id
_entity_poly.type
_entity_poly.pdbx_seq_one_letter_code
_entity_poly.pdbx_strand_id
1 'polypeptide(L)'
;MPLGNDVSGTEKKGPTEEVDDEFVCDSDELLPFYTYRDLYLRPIHKVRIQVDLPKLRQLGQSISNWEIRERLKKMLGKVELSDFKVQESTLEEVVFVATVNTGVNAKTAISLLNGITFRAIGFTEPLSVKAECAKPDFPTRIDWDQFFASNKNLDEKEPGERPDTVYISGLPFDWFKDPIEGSTENTFKHIFAEYGEVICVDIPQCDPIRKEMDQEISGIQLSSWLLGQDPFFEVYIQFREYVSFAQAMAFLGGKNLVQKNPNGEIREAKIRVDFDRTSHLSIRKITQRKLRRMCLEYERDKQEQKKMDESKRLEEMIREEKEKRDRDERERVMRALLRAERRQRMREKRDFEQLLRKKLKHRLTHKLEKIWKERQKGAKALLRHIAEIYREKQQLEKQRLEEQKALEAPIHELASAFVREQGLPMEEEIRQRILRKQELKMRTRITSRMITECAAETKRKGYKRSQMRYLTKMKSNKFGLTIQKKPEEDKQTLKPASVFDANSDDDNDEKETNDEKFQRKYAVPTKLKDKKILEKAIAEDPTIFDYDSQYEEMQKVRDQKIIEQKEADKEKKPKYAHKLIETHKRRELEKLLHDERTYKKEREKEAGEFDDKEVFITGEYRKQIEERESFRKELEELDKMDEIRDVKNQKLWQQAFHRKILEDRARVFPDTSQKEENNIKEEENEEKILIKNKKENEEIIKEEIIEETGKEGKIKEITEKMKINMKEEEESEVIALKNLKEYLTILKVKRMRDHYLPLFLQLMMK
;
A
#
# COMPACT_ATOMS: atom_id res chain seq x y z
N MET A 1 17.92 -80.63 -57.97
CA MET A 1 17.18 -80.81 -59.24
C MET A 1 16.64 -79.45 -59.67
N PRO A 2 16.75 -79.07 -60.94
CA PRO A 2 16.47 -77.71 -61.40
C PRO A 2 15.09 -77.59 -62.07
N LEU A 3 14.57 -76.36 -62.17
CA LEU A 3 13.91 -75.87 -63.38
C LEU A 3 14.18 -74.36 -63.47
N GLY A 4 15.01 -73.95 -64.44
CA GLY A 4 14.97 -72.59 -64.98
C GLY A 4 14.15 -72.58 -66.26
N ASN A 5 13.84 -71.39 -66.77
CA ASN A 5 13.64 -71.15 -68.20
C ASN A 5 13.72 -69.64 -68.47
N ASP A 6 14.82 -69.22 -69.11
CA ASP A 6 14.87 -67.99 -69.89
C ASP A 6 13.98 -68.14 -71.14
N VAL A 7 13.37 -67.05 -71.63
CA VAL A 7 13.39 -66.71 -73.07
C VAL A 7 13.39 -65.17 -73.22
N SER A 8 14.17 -64.71 -74.19
CA SER A 8 14.51 -63.33 -74.53
C SER A 8 13.44 -62.53 -75.32
N GLY A 9 13.32 -61.23 -75.01
CA GLY A 9 13.60 -60.12 -75.93
C GLY A 9 12.61 -59.74 -77.05
N THR A 10 12.27 -58.45 -77.15
CA THR A 10 12.57 -57.57 -78.32
C THR A 10 12.17 -56.11 -78.05
N GLU A 11 12.92 -55.17 -78.63
CA GLU A 11 12.67 -53.72 -78.52
C GLU A 11 11.60 -53.20 -79.49
N LYS A 12 10.96 -52.07 -79.15
CA LYS A 12 10.64 -50.97 -80.11
C LYS A 12 10.32 -49.65 -79.39
N LYS A 13 10.55 -48.53 -80.07
CA LYS A 13 10.71 -47.17 -79.50
C LYS A 13 9.48 -46.26 -79.62
N GLY A 14 9.21 -45.49 -78.57
CA GLY A 14 8.66 -44.12 -78.59
C GLY A 14 7.17 -43.93 -78.90
N PRO A 15 6.60 -42.71 -78.67
CA PRO A 15 7.29 -41.45 -78.39
C PRO A 15 7.04 -40.84 -76.99
N THR A 16 7.71 -39.72 -76.77
CA THR A 16 7.66 -38.77 -75.65
C THR A 16 6.28 -38.20 -75.32
N GLU A 17 5.95 -38.11 -74.03
CA GLU A 17 5.17 -37.01 -73.45
C GLU A 17 5.96 -36.44 -72.26
N GLU A 18 5.80 -35.14 -72.02
CA GLU A 18 6.61 -34.35 -71.09
C GLU A 18 6.20 -34.65 -69.65
N VAL A 19 7.16 -35.05 -68.82
CA VAL A 19 6.95 -35.19 -67.37
C VAL A 19 7.37 -33.87 -66.74
N ASP A 20 6.40 -33.15 -66.16
CA ASP A 20 6.69 -32.06 -65.25
C ASP A 20 7.57 -32.57 -64.10
N ASP A 21 8.71 -31.92 -63.86
CA ASP A 21 9.62 -32.21 -62.75
C ASP A 21 8.93 -31.82 -61.41
N GLU A 22 7.98 -32.64 -60.96
CA GLU A 22 7.47 -32.59 -59.58
C GLU A 22 8.61 -32.95 -58.63
N PHE A 23 8.79 -32.13 -57.60
CA PHE A 23 9.88 -32.22 -56.62
C PHE A 23 9.88 -33.57 -55.87
N VAL A 24 10.64 -34.54 -56.37
CA VAL A 24 11.09 -35.70 -55.59
C VAL A 24 12.12 -35.20 -54.58
N CYS A 25 11.64 -34.85 -53.38
CA CYS A 25 12.52 -34.57 -52.25
C CYS A 25 13.07 -35.91 -51.72
N ASP A 26 14.31 -36.23 -52.09
CA ASP A 26 14.98 -37.50 -51.79
C ASP A 26 14.81 -37.93 -50.32
N SER A 27 14.26 -39.12 -50.12
CA SER A 27 13.87 -39.63 -48.79
C SER A 27 14.95 -40.46 -48.08
N ASP A 28 16.16 -40.57 -48.65
CA ASP A 28 17.06 -41.70 -48.42
C ASP A 28 18.22 -41.48 -47.42
N GLU A 29 18.19 -40.41 -46.62
CA GLU A 29 19.13 -40.21 -45.49
C GLU A 29 18.41 -39.92 -44.14
N LEU A 30 17.20 -40.45 -43.94
CA LEU A 30 16.45 -40.32 -42.67
C LEU A 30 16.61 -41.55 -41.79
N LEU A 31 17.35 -41.41 -40.69
CA LEU A 31 17.52 -42.46 -39.68
C LEU A 31 16.32 -42.46 -38.71
N PRO A 32 15.72 -43.61 -38.35
CA PRO A 32 14.68 -43.65 -37.33
C PRO A 32 15.23 -43.21 -35.96
N PHE A 33 14.42 -42.48 -35.18
CA PHE A 33 14.79 -42.05 -33.83
C PHE A 33 13.65 -42.26 -32.82
N TYR A 34 12.41 -41.89 -33.17
CA TYR A 34 11.23 -42.26 -32.39
C TYR A 34 10.06 -42.50 -33.34
N THR A 35 9.94 -43.76 -33.77
CA THR A 35 8.98 -44.21 -34.79
C THR A 35 7.53 -44.02 -34.38
N TYR A 36 7.22 -44.04 -33.09
CA TYR A 36 5.85 -43.83 -32.58
C TYR A 36 5.29 -42.43 -32.93
N ARG A 37 6.16 -41.45 -33.21
CA ARG A 37 5.79 -40.07 -33.60
C ARG A 37 6.36 -39.64 -34.95
N ASP A 38 6.80 -40.60 -35.76
CA ASP A 38 7.46 -40.34 -37.04
C ASP A 38 8.61 -39.31 -36.92
N LEU A 39 9.40 -39.44 -35.85
CA LEU A 39 10.62 -38.66 -35.64
C LEU A 39 11.84 -39.43 -36.17
N TYR A 40 12.59 -38.72 -37.00
CA TYR A 40 13.78 -39.20 -37.70
C TYR A 40 14.94 -38.21 -37.48
N LEU A 41 16.17 -38.65 -37.77
CA LEU A 41 17.37 -37.83 -37.75
C LEU A 41 17.95 -37.71 -39.16
N ARG A 42 18.31 -36.49 -39.55
CA ARG A 42 18.97 -36.15 -40.82
C ARG A 42 20.43 -35.76 -40.56
N PRO A 43 21.43 -36.44 -41.14
CA PRO A 43 22.82 -36.03 -41.04
C PRO A 43 23.07 -34.61 -41.57
N ILE A 44 23.83 -33.80 -40.83
CA ILE A 44 24.20 -32.45 -41.24
C ILE A 44 25.52 -32.50 -42.01
N HIS A 45 25.46 -32.33 -43.33
CA HIS A 45 26.67 -32.25 -44.16
C HIS A 45 27.16 -30.80 -44.23
N LYS A 46 28.40 -30.55 -43.80
CA LYS A 46 29.06 -29.23 -43.91
C LYS A 46 30.28 -29.32 -44.82
N VAL A 47 30.46 -28.33 -45.69
CA VAL A 47 31.63 -28.20 -46.58
C VAL A 47 32.41 -26.96 -46.16
N ARG A 48 33.73 -27.12 -45.93
CA ARG A 48 34.68 -26.02 -45.70
C ARG A 48 35.32 -25.68 -47.03
N ILE A 49 35.23 -24.41 -47.43
CA ILE A 49 35.76 -23.89 -48.68
C ILE A 49 36.79 -22.82 -48.34
N GLN A 50 38.06 -23.15 -48.47
CA GLN A 50 39.17 -22.23 -48.29
C GLN A 50 39.54 -21.62 -49.64
N VAL A 51 39.63 -20.29 -49.69
CA VAL A 51 40.05 -19.52 -50.87
C VAL A 51 41.33 -18.78 -50.51
N ASP A 52 42.44 -19.18 -51.11
CA ASP A 52 43.72 -18.52 -50.88
C ASP A 52 43.77 -17.19 -51.65
N LEU A 53 44.11 -16.10 -50.96
CA LEU A 53 44.17 -14.74 -51.50
C LEU A 53 45.57 -14.40 -52.05
N PRO A 54 45.68 -13.61 -53.13
CA PRO A 54 46.96 -13.09 -53.60
C PRO A 54 47.52 -12.04 -52.63
N LYS A 55 48.84 -11.91 -52.60
CA LYS A 55 49.51 -10.94 -51.73
C LYS A 55 49.17 -9.51 -52.18
N LEU A 56 48.47 -8.76 -51.34
CA LEU A 56 48.05 -7.37 -51.60
C LEU A 56 49.28 -6.45 -51.77
N ARG A 57 49.68 -6.19 -53.02
CA ARG A 57 50.87 -5.38 -53.33
C ARG A 57 50.59 -3.87 -53.40
N GLN A 58 49.33 -3.44 -53.42
CA GLN A 58 48.93 -2.04 -53.58
C GLN A 58 47.98 -1.61 -52.45
N LEU A 59 48.27 -0.47 -51.82
CA LEU A 59 47.42 0.16 -50.81
C LEU A 59 46.06 0.52 -51.42
N GLY A 60 44.97 0.05 -50.80
CA GLY A 60 43.60 0.31 -51.25
C GLY A 60 42.96 -0.79 -52.12
N GLN A 61 43.71 -1.83 -52.53
CA GLN A 61 43.10 -3.03 -53.10
C GLN A 61 42.37 -3.83 -52.01
N SER A 62 41.14 -4.27 -52.29
CA SER A 62 40.36 -5.16 -51.44
C SER A 62 39.50 -6.09 -52.29
N ILE A 63 39.27 -7.32 -51.80
CA ILE A 63 38.35 -8.29 -52.42
C ILE A 63 37.12 -8.37 -51.53
N SER A 64 35.93 -8.31 -52.11
CA SER A 64 34.70 -8.49 -51.32
C SER A 64 34.42 -9.99 -51.09
N ASN A 65 34.20 -10.36 -49.83
CA ASN A 65 33.81 -11.74 -49.48
C ASN A 65 32.50 -12.15 -50.17
N TRP A 66 31.64 -11.18 -50.53
CA TRP A 66 30.42 -11.40 -51.32
C TRP A 66 30.72 -11.81 -52.78
N GLU A 67 31.69 -11.18 -53.46
CA GLU A 67 32.05 -11.55 -54.83
C GLU A 67 32.61 -12.99 -54.88
N ILE A 68 33.48 -13.34 -53.94
CA ILE A 68 33.99 -14.71 -53.78
C ILE A 68 32.82 -15.67 -53.61
N ARG A 69 31.90 -15.37 -52.68
CA ARG A 69 30.71 -16.18 -52.38
C ARG A 69 29.81 -16.41 -53.60
N GLU A 70 29.48 -15.36 -54.36
CA GLU A 70 28.62 -15.48 -55.55
C GLU A 70 29.28 -16.27 -56.68
N ARG A 71 30.60 -16.15 -56.86
CA ARG A 71 31.32 -16.96 -57.84
C ARG A 71 31.36 -18.44 -57.47
N LEU A 72 31.58 -18.76 -56.18
CA LEU A 72 31.50 -20.13 -55.66
C LEU A 72 30.09 -20.72 -55.88
N LYS A 73 29.01 -19.96 -55.60
CA LYS A 73 27.63 -20.38 -55.92
C LYS A 73 27.45 -20.65 -57.42
N LYS A 74 27.93 -19.73 -58.28
CA LYS A 74 27.79 -19.85 -59.73
C LYS A 74 28.50 -21.10 -60.29
N MET A 75 29.59 -21.54 -59.65
CA MET A 75 30.29 -22.79 -59.98
C MET A 75 29.57 -24.04 -59.49
N LEU A 76 28.84 -23.96 -58.38
CA LEU A 76 28.04 -25.06 -57.82
C LEU A 76 26.72 -25.30 -58.56
N GLY A 77 26.20 -24.29 -59.26
CA GLY A 77 25.06 -24.43 -60.18
C GLY A 77 23.77 -24.88 -59.50
N LYS A 78 23.45 -26.17 -59.62
CA LYS A 78 22.23 -26.80 -59.05
C LYS A 78 22.38 -27.25 -57.58
N VAL A 79 23.58 -27.23 -57.00
CA VAL A 79 23.77 -27.65 -55.60
C VAL A 79 23.28 -26.57 -54.65
N GLU A 80 22.21 -26.85 -53.91
CA GLU A 80 21.69 -25.96 -52.87
C GLU A 80 22.65 -25.87 -51.68
N LEU A 81 23.08 -24.63 -51.37
CA LEU A 81 23.85 -24.31 -50.17
C LEU A 81 23.00 -23.55 -49.15
N SER A 82 22.81 -24.16 -47.98
CA SER A 82 22.23 -23.54 -46.80
C SER A 82 23.33 -22.98 -45.88
N ASP A 83 23.01 -21.97 -45.06
CA ASP A 83 23.92 -21.35 -44.06
C ASP A 83 25.33 -20.97 -44.58
N PHE A 84 25.46 -20.64 -45.88
CA PHE A 84 26.75 -20.36 -46.52
C PHE A 84 27.36 -19.04 -46.02
N LYS A 85 28.27 -19.09 -45.05
CA LYS A 85 28.84 -17.93 -44.33
C LYS A 85 30.36 -17.97 -44.30
N VAL A 86 30.97 -16.80 -44.08
CA VAL A 86 32.40 -16.68 -43.78
C VAL A 86 32.63 -17.19 -42.36
N GLN A 87 33.57 -18.11 -42.19
CA GLN A 87 34.03 -18.58 -40.88
C GLN A 87 35.24 -17.75 -40.42
N GLU A 88 36.27 -17.67 -41.27
CA GLU A 88 37.53 -16.97 -41.01
C GLU A 88 37.89 -16.14 -42.25
N SER A 89 38.48 -14.96 -42.03
CA SER A 89 38.90 -14.04 -43.10
C SER A 89 40.21 -13.39 -42.67
N THR A 90 41.31 -13.75 -43.33
CA THR A 90 42.64 -13.20 -43.11
C THR A 90 43.11 -12.42 -44.33
N LEU A 91 44.34 -11.90 -44.30
CA LEU A 91 44.96 -11.26 -45.47
C LEU A 91 45.43 -12.28 -46.53
N GLU A 92 45.57 -13.56 -46.17
CA GLU A 92 46.11 -14.62 -47.04
C GLU A 92 45.07 -15.68 -47.43
N GLU A 93 43.96 -15.80 -46.70
CA GLU A 93 42.89 -16.76 -47.01
C GLU A 93 41.51 -16.32 -46.48
N VAL A 94 40.45 -16.75 -47.17
CA VAL A 94 39.06 -16.65 -46.70
C VAL A 94 38.46 -18.04 -46.65
N VAL A 95 37.98 -18.43 -45.46
CA VAL A 95 37.35 -19.72 -45.20
C VAL A 95 35.85 -19.52 -45.09
N PHE A 96 35.10 -20.22 -45.93
CA PHE A 96 33.65 -20.29 -45.85
C PHE A 96 33.20 -21.66 -45.36
N VAL A 97 32.05 -21.70 -44.69
CA VAL A 97 31.32 -22.93 -44.36
C VAL A 97 29.92 -22.84 -44.95
N ALA A 98 29.47 -23.92 -45.58
CA ALA A 98 28.09 -24.10 -46.02
C ALA A 98 27.55 -25.45 -45.52
N THR A 99 26.26 -25.50 -45.17
CA THR A 99 25.54 -26.76 -44.98
C THR A 99 24.90 -27.19 -46.30
N VAL A 100 24.87 -28.49 -46.57
CA VAL A 100 24.35 -29.09 -47.80
C VAL A 100 23.31 -30.14 -47.44
N ASN A 101 22.23 -30.21 -48.22
CA ASN A 101 21.04 -31.00 -47.85
C ASN A 101 21.27 -32.54 -47.84
N THR A 102 22.25 -33.03 -48.60
CA THR A 102 22.49 -34.47 -48.85
C THR A 102 23.98 -34.79 -48.90
N GLY A 103 24.39 -35.99 -48.47
CA GLY A 103 25.80 -36.40 -48.48
C GLY A 103 26.38 -36.54 -49.89
N VAL A 104 25.54 -36.90 -50.86
CA VAL A 104 25.88 -36.89 -52.30
C VAL A 104 26.20 -35.47 -52.76
N ASN A 105 25.33 -34.50 -52.46
CA ASN A 105 25.51 -33.10 -52.84
C ASN A 105 26.76 -32.48 -52.18
N ALA A 106 27.11 -32.87 -50.95
CA ALA A 106 28.35 -32.45 -50.31
C ALA A 106 29.60 -32.98 -51.03
N LYS A 107 29.62 -34.27 -51.43
CA LYS A 107 30.70 -34.85 -52.24
C LYS A 107 30.82 -34.15 -53.60
N THR A 108 29.70 -33.93 -54.28
CA THR A 108 29.64 -33.20 -55.56
C THR A 108 30.19 -31.77 -55.41
N ALA A 109 29.81 -31.04 -54.36
CA ALA A 109 30.32 -29.70 -54.09
C ALA A 109 31.84 -29.68 -53.87
N ILE A 110 32.38 -30.66 -53.13
CA ILE A 110 33.82 -30.81 -52.90
C ILE A 110 34.54 -31.13 -54.22
N SER A 111 34.06 -32.11 -54.99
CA SER A 111 34.67 -32.48 -56.28
C SER A 111 34.60 -31.38 -57.34
N LEU A 112 33.57 -30.52 -57.30
CA LEU A 112 33.46 -29.36 -58.18
C LEU A 112 34.41 -28.23 -57.75
N LEU A 113 34.47 -27.88 -56.47
CA LEU A 113 35.22 -26.70 -56.02
C LEU A 113 36.72 -26.94 -55.78
N ASN A 114 37.12 -28.16 -55.41
CA ASN A 114 38.49 -28.42 -55.00
C ASN A 114 39.48 -28.34 -56.19
N GLY A 115 40.47 -27.46 -56.10
CA GLY A 115 41.47 -27.24 -57.15
C GLY A 115 41.03 -26.24 -58.24
N ILE A 116 39.83 -25.65 -58.16
CA ILE A 116 39.43 -24.57 -59.06
C ILE A 116 40.27 -23.32 -58.80
N THR A 117 40.55 -22.55 -59.87
CA THR A 117 41.11 -21.20 -59.77
C THR A 117 40.25 -20.17 -60.50
N PHE A 118 40.17 -18.94 -59.98
CA PHE A 118 39.46 -17.83 -60.64
C PHE A 118 40.04 -16.45 -60.29
N ARG A 119 39.86 -15.43 -61.16
CA ARG A 119 40.46 -14.08 -60.97
C ARG A 119 39.45 -13.04 -60.47
N ALA A 120 39.58 -12.55 -59.25
CA ALA A 120 38.71 -11.49 -58.69
C ALA A 120 38.75 -10.19 -59.51
N ILE A 121 37.68 -9.40 -59.46
CA ILE A 121 37.65 -8.08 -60.10
C ILE A 121 38.75 -7.20 -59.48
N GLY A 122 39.60 -6.61 -60.32
CA GLY A 122 40.75 -5.81 -59.88
C GLY A 122 42.04 -6.58 -59.61
N PHE A 123 42.04 -7.92 -59.73
CA PHE A 123 43.21 -8.76 -59.45
C PHE A 123 43.72 -9.50 -60.70
N THR A 124 45.04 -9.48 -60.89
CA THR A 124 45.73 -10.18 -61.97
C THR A 124 46.09 -11.62 -61.61
N GLU A 125 46.49 -11.85 -60.35
CA GLU A 125 46.77 -13.17 -59.77
C GLU A 125 45.45 -13.95 -59.55
N PRO A 126 45.37 -15.24 -59.92
CA PRO A 126 44.19 -16.07 -59.68
C PRO A 126 44.13 -16.55 -58.22
N LEU A 127 42.92 -16.58 -57.66
CA LEU A 127 42.57 -17.21 -56.39
C LEU A 127 42.50 -18.73 -56.56
N SER A 128 43.07 -19.50 -55.64
CA SER A 128 42.90 -20.97 -55.58
C SER A 128 41.87 -21.38 -54.54
N VAL A 129 41.01 -22.32 -54.90
CA VAL A 129 39.97 -22.87 -54.03
C VAL A 129 40.34 -24.28 -53.60
N LYS A 130 40.34 -24.52 -52.29
CA LYS A 130 40.41 -25.85 -51.67
C LYS A 130 39.05 -26.12 -51.02
N ALA A 131 38.47 -27.29 -51.28
CA ALA A 131 37.21 -27.69 -50.66
C ALA A 131 37.36 -29.03 -49.95
N GLU A 132 36.86 -29.13 -48.73
CA GLU A 132 36.94 -30.32 -47.89
C GLU A 132 35.65 -30.50 -47.08
N CYS A 133 35.41 -31.71 -46.55
CA CYS A 133 34.37 -31.91 -45.56
C CYS A 133 34.73 -31.11 -44.30
N ALA A 134 33.86 -30.19 -43.88
CA ALA A 134 34.06 -29.50 -42.61
C ALA A 134 33.94 -30.50 -41.45
N LYS A 135 34.66 -30.25 -40.37
CA LYS A 135 34.45 -30.99 -39.11
C LYS A 135 32.99 -30.80 -38.66
N PRO A 136 32.31 -31.84 -38.15
CA PRO A 136 30.99 -31.69 -37.59
C PRO A 136 31.04 -30.72 -36.39
N ASP A 137 29.95 -29.98 -36.23
CA ASP A 137 29.77 -28.97 -35.18
C ASP A 137 29.23 -29.66 -33.94
N PHE A 138 30.08 -30.55 -33.41
CA PHE A 138 29.77 -31.54 -32.39
C PHE A 138 31.07 -31.98 -31.71
N PRO A 139 31.14 -32.04 -30.36
CA PRO A 139 32.33 -32.50 -29.66
C PRO A 139 32.69 -33.93 -30.06
N THR A 140 33.97 -34.19 -30.26
CA THR A 140 34.50 -35.55 -30.48
C THR A 140 34.82 -36.23 -29.15
N ARG A 141 35.06 -37.54 -29.21
CA ARG A 141 35.50 -38.32 -28.04
C ARG A 141 36.72 -37.72 -27.33
N ILE A 142 37.66 -37.20 -28.10
CA ILE A 142 38.88 -36.58 -27.56
C ILE A 142 38.52 -35.32 -26.75
N ASP A 143 37.54 -34.54 -27.21
CA ASP A 143 37.18 -33.26 -26.58
C ASP A 143 36.52 -33.47 -25.20
N TRP A 144 35.63 -34.45 -25.06
CA TRP A 144 35.03 -34.76 -23.75
C TRP A 144 35.99 -35.53 -22.83
N ASP A 145 36.72 -36.54 -23.34
CA ASP A 145 37.70 -37.27 -22.53
C ASP A 145 38.79 -36.30 -22.00
N GLN A 146 39.23 -35.30 -22.79
CA GLN A 146 40.15 -34.25 -22.35
C GLN A 146 39.52 -33.26 -21.35
N PHE A 147 38.23 -32.91 -21.51
CA PHE A 147 37.53 -32.02 -20.57
C PHE A 147 37.45 -32.63 -19.17
N PHE A 148 37.06 -33.89 -19.04
CA PHE A 148 36.96 -34.54 -17.73
C PHE A 148 38.36 -34.77 -17.11
N ALA A 149 39.33 -35.24 -17.90
CA ALA A 149 40.70 -35.45 -17.42
C ALA A 149 41.44 -34.15 -17.00
N SER A 150 41.06 -32.99 -17.54
CA SER A 150 41.68 -31.70 -17.17
C SER A 150 40.99 -30.98 -16.00
N ASN A 151 39.72 -31.27 -15.73
CA ASN A 151 38.93 -30.62 -14.67
C ASN A 151 39.08 -31.31 -13.31
N LYS A 152 40.10 -30.89 -12.54
CA LYS A 152 40.36 -31.36 -11.16
C LYS A 152 39.21 -31.19 -10.13
N ASN A 153 38.14 -30.50 -10.50
CA ASN A 153 36.99 -30.24 -9.63
C ASN A 153 35.87 -31.28 -9.80
N LEU A 154 36.01 -32.23 -10.71
CA LEU A 154 35.06 -33.29 -11.02
C LEU A 154 35.64 -34.65 -10.62
N ASP A 155 34.86 -35.51 -9.95
CA ASP A 155 35.29 -36.89 -9.67
C ASP A 155 34.72 -37.86 -10.72
N GLU A 156 35.61 -38.47 -11.52
CA GLU A 156 35.23 -39.48 -12.53
C GLU A 156 34.50 -40.71 -11.96
N LYS A 157 34.56 -40.93 -10.63
CA LYS A 157 33.84 -42.02 -9.97
C LYS A 157 32.37 -41.69 -9.73
N GLU A 158 32.05 -40.41 -9.52
CA GLU A 158 30.71 -39.97 -9.14
C GLU A 158 29.79 -39.81 -10.38
N PRO A 159 28.53 -40.26 -10.30
CA PRO A 159 27.59 -40.16 -11.41
C PRO A 159 27.25 -38.69 -11.70
N GLY A 160 27.34 -38.29 -12.97
CA GLY A 160 27.10 -36.91 -13.41
C GLY A 160 28.28 -35.94 -13.20
N GLU A 161 29.43 -36.43 -12.71
CA GLU A 161 30.71 -35.71 -12.73
C GLU A 161 31.72 -36.33 -13.71
N ARG A 162 31.32 -37.43 -14.36
CA ARG A 162 32.06 -38.20 -15.36
C ARG A 162 31.35 -38.12 -16.74
N PRO A 163 31.97 -38.58 -17.84
CA PRO A 163 31.31 -38.64 -19.16
C PRO A 163 30.21 -39.72 -19.22
N ASP A 164 29.07 -39.44 -18.58
CA ASP A 164 27.85 -40.27 -18.57
C ASP A 164 26.57 -39.51 -18.95
N THR A 165 26.63 -38.17 -19.01
CA THR A 165 25.47 -37.30 -19.18
C THR A 165 25.49 -36.57 -20.53
N VAL A 166 24.54 -36.91 -21.40
CA VAL A 166 24.27 -36.22 -22.66
C VAL A 166 23.39 -35.00 -22.38
N TYR A 167 23.74 -33.84 -22.94
CA TYR A 167 22.93 -32.63 -22.94
C TYR A 167 22.42 -32.37 -24.36
N ILE A 168 21.10 -32.16 -24.50
CA ILE A 168 20.47 -31.84 -25.80
C ILE A 168 19.64 -30.58 -25.64
N SER A 169 19.74 -29.68 -26.61
CA SER A 169 19.02 -28.40 -26.64
C SER A 169 18.46 -28.13 -28.03
N GLY A 170 17.42 -27.29 -28.10
CA GLY A 170 16.69 -27.02 -29.35
C GLY A 170 15.61 -28.07 -29.69
N LEU A 171 15.20 -28.90 -28.71
CA LEU A 171 14.17 -29.92 -28.90
C LEU A 171 12.76 -29.29 -28.85
N PRO A 172 11.92 -29.39 -29.89
CA PRO A 172 10.61 -28.74 -29.90
C PRO A 172 9.62 -29.36 -28.91
N PHE A 173 8.99 -28.55 -28.06
CA PHE A 173 8.13 -29.05 -26.98
C PHE A 173 6.95 -29.88 -27.49
N ASP A 174 6.28 -29.44 -28.56
CA ASP A 174 5.11 -30.13 -29.12
C ASP A 174 5.42 -31.52 -29.70
N TRP A 175 6.67 -31.77 -30.12
CA TRP A 175 7.06 -33.04 -30.73
C TRP A 175 7.13 -34.17 -29.69
N PHE A 176 7.36 -33.86 -28.42
CA PHE A 176 7.56 -34.84 -27.33
C PHE A 176 6.45 -34.85 -26.27
N LYS A 177 5.32 -34.15 -26.49
CA LYS A 177 4.14 -34.18 -25.59
C LYS A 177 3.38 -35.51 -25.68
N ASP A 178 3.88 -36.60 -25.09
CA ASP A 178 3.16 -37.88 -25.09
C ASP A 178 2.09 -38.00 -23.99
N PRO A 179 0.81 -38.24 -24.35
CA PRO A 179 -0.26 -38.42 -23.37
C PRO A 179 -0.26 -39.82 -22.73
N ILE A 180 0.53 -40.77 -23.24
CA ILE A 180 0.50 -42.19 -22.84
C ILE A 180 1.44 -42.48 -21.66
N GLU A 181 2.65 -41.93 -21.67
CA GLU A 181 3.69 -42.20 -20.65
C GLU A 181 3.62 -41.27 -19.44
N GLY A 182 2.63 -40.37 -19.41
CA GLY A 182 2.29 -39.47 -18.31
C GLY A 182 3.23 -38.27 -18.12
N SER A 183 4.54 -38.47 -18.27
CA SER A 183 5.56 -37.41 -18.17
C SER A 183 6.49 -37.46 -19.37
N THR A 184 6.86 -36.29 -19.89
CA THR A 184 7.87 -36.11 -20.95
C THR A 184 9.21 -36.75 -20.58
N GLU A 185 9.59 -36.72 -19.30
CA GLU A 185 10.82 -37.35 -18.79
C GLU A 185 10.82 -38.88 -18.98
N ASN A 186 9.64 -39.53 -18.90
CA ASN A 186 9.52 -40.97 -19.15
C ASN A 186 9.69 -41.28 -20.64
N THR A 187 9.18 -40.43 -21.53
CA THR A 187 9.36 -40.56 -22.98
C THR A 187 10.83 -40.47 -23.37
N PHE A 188 11.58 -39.54 -22.78
CA PHE A 188 13.04 -39.52 -22.98
C PHE A 188 13.75 -40.73 -22.38
N LYS A 189 13.31 -41.28 -21.24
CA LYS A 189 13.85 -42.56 -20.73
C LYS A 189 13.57 -43.71 -21.70
N HIS A 190 12.37 -43.79 -22.27
CA HIS A 190 12.00 -44.87 -23.19
C HIS A 190 12.74 -44.76 -24.53
N ILE A 191 12.79 -43.57 -25.14
CA ILE A 191 13.55 -43.31 -26.38
C ILE A 191 15.03 -43.65 -26.20
N PHE A 192 15.64 -43.22 -25.09
CA PHE A 192 17.08 -43.38 -24.90
C PHE A 192 17.47 -44.76 -24.32
N ALA A 193 16.51 -45.58 -23.90
CA ALA A 193 16.74 -46.96 -23.49
C ALA A 193 17.30 -47.84 -24.64
N GLU A 194 17.11 -47.44 -25.91
CA GLU A 194 17.69 -48.11 -27.08
C GLU A 194 19.24 -48.08 -27.08
N TYR A 195 19.86 -47.03 -26.51
CA TYR A 195 21.32 -46.91 -26.38
C TYR A 195 21.87 -47.51 -25.07
N GLY A 196 21.00 -47.80 -24.10
CA GLY A 196 21.35 -48.50 -22.85
C GLY A 196 20.61 -47.99 -21.61
N GLU A 197 21.06 -48.41 -20.42
CA GLU A 197 20.37 -48.11 -19.16
C GLU A 197 20.47 -46.62 -18.78
N VAL A 198 19.34 -45.92 -18.89
CA VAL A 198 19.18 -44.52 -18.47
C VAL A 198 18.84 -44.45 -16.99
N ILE A 199 19.71 -43.84 -16.18
CA ILE A 199 19.51 -43.65 -14.73
C ILE A 199 18.55 -42.49 -14.49
N CYS A 200 18.85 -41.34 -15.08
CA CYS A 200 18.18 -40.08 -14.81
C CYS A 200 17.93 -39.32 -16.10
N VAL A 201 16.75 -38.72 -16.21
CA VAL A 201 16.42 -37.69 -17.20
C VAL A 201 15.90 -36.51 -16.42
N ASP A 202 16.34 -35.32 -16.79
CA ASP A 202 15.90 -34.06 -16.18
C ASP A 202 15.64 -33.04 -17.28
N ILE A 203 14.43 -32.46 -17.27
CA ILE A 203 14.00 -31.44 -18.22
C ILE A 203 13.70 -30.15 -17.45
N PRO A 204 14.67 -29.23 -17.30
CA PRO A 204 14.53 -28.06 -16.43
C PRO A 204 13.30 -27.19 -16.74
N GLN A 205 12.91 -27.06 -18.01
CA GLN A 205 11.74 -26.30 -18.44
C GLN A 205 10.39 -26.93 -18.03
N CYS A 206 10.35 -28.24 -17.73
CA CYS A 206 9.13 -28.94 -17.32
C CYS A 206 8.78 -28.76 -15.82
N ASP A 207 9.70 -28.27 -15.00
CA ASP A 207 9.49 -28.04 -13.57
C ASP A 207 9.19 -26.54 -13.29
N PRO A 208 7.93 -26.16 -12.97
CA PRO A 208 7.56 -24.76 -12.78
C PRO A 208 8.36 -24.06 -11.67
N ILE A 209 8.76 -24.79 -10.63
CA ILE A 209 9.44 -24.21 -9.45
C ILE A 209 10.87 -23.77 -9.82
N ARG A 210 11.48 -24.33 -10.86
CA ARG A 210 12.81 -23.91 -11.33
C ARG A 210 12.82 -22.51 -11.93
N LYS A 211 11.68 -22.00 -12.38
CA LYS A 211 11.52 -20.60 -12.81
C LYS A 211 11.57 -19.61 -11.63
N GLU A 212 11.31 -20.09 -10.42
CA GLU A 212 11.45 -19.33 -9.16
C GLU A 212 12.87 -19.47 -8.54
N MET A 213 13.71 -20.37 -9.07
CA MET A 213 15.09 -20.57 -8.60
C MET A 213 16.10 -19.67 -9.31
N ASP A 214 17.22 -19.43 -8.63
CA ASP A 214 18.39 -18.74 -9.19
C ASP A 214 18.98 -19.52 -10.38
N GLN A 215 19.43 -18.81 -11.43
CA GLN A 215 19.87 -19.42 -12.70
C GLN A 215 20.94 -20.52 -12.53
N GLU A 216 21.90 -20.31 -11.61
CA GLU A 216 22.98 -21.28 -11.31
C GLU A 216 22.48 -22.59 -10.66
N ILE A 217 21.25 -22.58 -10.14
CA ILE A 217 20.61 -23.72 -9.46
C ILE A 217 19.55 -24.35 -10.36
N SER A 218 18.78 -23.56 -11.10
CA SER A 218 17.67 -24.04 -11.95
C SER A 218 18.12 -25.07 -12.99
N GLY A 219 19.33 -24.90 -13.54
CA GLY A 219 19.87 -25.75 -14.60
C GLY A 219 19.34 -25.43 -16.00
N ILE A 220 18.60 -24.31 -16.15
CA ILE A 220 18.17 -23.77 -17.43
C ILE A 220 19.35 -22.98 -18.01
N GLN A 221 19.94 -23.45 -19.11
CA GLN A 221 21.07 -22.75 -19.78
C GLN A 221 20.56 -21.80 -20.88
N LEU A 222 19.47 -22.17 -21.57
CA LEU A 222 18.78 -21.29 -22.50
C LEU A 222 18.07 -20.16 -21.76
N SER A 223 18.76 -19.02 -21.59
CA SER A 223 18.23 -17.77 -21.04
C SER A 223 17.30 -17.05 -22.01
N SER A 224 16.17 -17.69 -22.32
CA SER A 224 15.18 -17.14 -23.24
C SER A 224 14.49 -15.91 -22.66
N TRP A 225 14.66 -14.78 -23.35
CA TRP A 225 14.08 -13.49 -22.97
C TRP A 225 12.59 -13.35 -23.37
N LEU A 226 11.97 -14.43 -23.88
CA LEU A 226 10.64 -14.45 -24.48
C LEU A 226 9.56 -15.02 -23.53
N LEU A 227 9.05 -14.16 -22.65
CA LEU A 227 7.63 -14.10 -22.24
C LEU A 227 6.90 -15.44 -21.92
N GLY A 228 7.60 -16.43 -21.35
CA GLY A 228 7.01 -17.51 -20.56
C GLY A 228 6.67 -18.81 -21.28
N GLN A 229 6.82 -18.91 -22.60
CA GLN A 229 6.76 -20.17 -23.34
C GLN A 229 7.93 -20.30 -24.30
N ASP A 230 8.87 -21.18 -23.96
CA ASP A 230 9.91 -21.59 -24.89
C ASP A 230 9.35 -22.69 -25.81
N PRO A 231 9.40 -22.51 -27.15
CA PRO A 231 9.00 -23.56 -28.08
C PRO A 231 9.99 -24.74 -28.07
N PHE A 232 11.18 -24.55 -27.47
CA PHE A 232 12.22 -25.57 -27.35
C PHE A 232 12.61 -25.78 -25.87
N PHE A 233 12.96 -27.01 -25.51
CA PHE A 233 13.46 -27.35 -24.17
C PHE A 233 14.87 -27.94 -24.22
N GLU A 234 15.46 -28.07 -23.03
CA GLU A 234 16.76 -28.69 -22.79
C GLU A 234 16.57 -29.99 -22.01
N VAL A 235 17.39 -31.00 -22.30
CA VAL A 235 17.34 -32.30 -21.66
C VAL A 235 18.73 -32.72 -21.23
N TYR A 236 18.84 -33.21 -20.01
CA TYR A 236 20.03 -33.91 -19.52
C TYR A 236 19.66 -35.38 -19.32
N ILE A 237 20.45 -36.28 -19.91
CA ILE A 237 20.20 -37.71 -19.96
C ILE A 237 21.44 -38.43 -19.45
N GLN A 238 21.35 -38.99 -18.24
CA GLN A 238 22.44 -39.72 -17.59
C GLN A 238 22.29 -41.21 -17.84
N PHE A 239 23.31 -41.80 -18.45
CA PHE A 239 23.46 -43.23 -18.63
C PHE A 239 24.23 -43.87 -17.47
N ARG A 240 24.03 -45.18 -17.28
CA ARG A 240 24.83 -45.96 -16.33
C ARG A 240 26.25 -46.23 -16.80
N GLU A 241 26.43 -46.43 -18.10
CA GLU A 241 27.67 -46.86 -18.72
C GLU A 241 28.20 -45.84 -19.74
N TYR A 242 29.52 -45.65 -19.76
CA TYR A 242 30.22 -44.82 -20.76
C TYR A 242 29.94 -45.27 -22.20
N VAL A 243 29.76 -46.58 -22.43
CA VAL A 243 29.50 -47.13 -23.76
C VAL A 243 28.17 -46.60 -24.32
N SER A 244 27.11 -46.61 -23.51
CA SER A 244 25.79 -46.06 -23.87
C SER A 244 25.84 -44.56 -24.11
N PHE A 245 26.54 -43.81 -23.25
CA PHE A 245 26.79 -42.38 -23.45
C PHE A 245 27.51 -42.12 -24.80
N ALA A 246 28.60 -42.83 -25.08
CA ALA A 246 29.37 -42.66 -26.30
C ALA A 246 28.60 -43.10 -27.56
N GLN A 247 27.75 -44.12 -27.47
CA GLN A 247 26.85 -44.56 -28.54
C GLN A 247 25.76 -43.51 -28.83
N ALA A 248 25.08 -43.00 -27.79
CA ALA A 248 24.08 -41.94 -27.95
C ALA A 248 24.70 -40.66 -28.54
N MET A 249 25.88 -40.26 -28.05
CA MET A 249 26.65 -39.13 -28.60
C MET A 249 27.01 -39.35 -30.08
N ALA A 250 27.51 -40.53 -30.47
CA ALA A 250 27.83 -40.82 -31.88
C ALA A 250 26.58 -40.89 -32.78
N PHE A 251 25.47 -41.43 -32.27
CA PHE A 251 24.23 -41.56 -33.04
C PHE A 251 23.52 -40.22 -33.23
N LEU A 252 23.49 -39.35 -32.22
CA LEU A 252 22.79 -38.07 -32.28
C LEU A 252 23.68 -36.92 -32.80
N GLY A 253 24.98 -37.03 -32.61
CA GLY A 253 25.95 -36.01 -33.00
C GLY A 253 25.92 -35.68 -34.49
N GLY A 254 25.91 -34.38 -34.79
CA GLY A 254 25.92 -33.84 -36.15
C GLY A 254 24.65 -34.13 -36.96
N LYS A 255 23.47 -34.25 -36.33
CA LYS A 255 22.19 -34.51 -37.01
C LYS A 255 21.11 -33.53 -36.58
N ASN A 256 20.20 -33.18 -37.49
CA ASN A 256 18.98 -32.43 -37.19
C ASN A 256 17.83 -33.42 -36.92
N LEU A 257 16.86 -32.99 -36.11
CA LEU A 257 15.64 -33.76 -35.83
C LEU A 257 14.58 -33.42 -36.89
N VAL A 258 13.91 -34.43 -37.43
CA VAL A 258 12.92 -34.30 -38.50
C VAL A 258 11.63 -35.01 -38.10
N GLN A 259 10.51 -34.30 -38.09
CA GLN A 259 9.18 -34.87 -37.93
C GLN A 259 8.51 -35.01 -39.30
N LYS A 260 8.01 -36.21 -39.64
CA LYS A 260 7.07 -36.39 -40.75
C LYS A 260 5.65 -36.32 -40.19
N ASN A 261 4.87 -35.32 -40.59
CA ASN A 261 3.47 -35.25 -40.20
C ASN A 261 2.65 -36.26 -41.03
N PRO A 262 1.52 -36.80 -40.50
CA PRO A 262 0.60 -37.66 -41.28
C PRO A 262 0.09 -37.03 -42.58
N ASN A 263 0.12 -35.69 -42.66
CA ASN A 263 -0.28 -34.90 -43.82
C ASN A 263 0.80 -34.83 -44.93
N GLY A 264 1.95 -35.49 -44.77
CA GLY A 264 3.09 -35.43 -45.69
C GLY A 264 4.03 -34.24 -45.49
N GLU A 265 3.68 -33.28 -44.63
CA GLU A 265 4.55 -32.15 -44.27
C GLU A 265 5.76 -32.62 -43.47
N ILE A 266 6.97 -32.24 -43.91
CA ILE A 266 8.22 -32.54 -43.21
C ILE A 266 8.70 -31.28 -42.47
N ARG A 267 8.89 -31.37 -41.16
CA ARG A 267 9.44 -30.28 -40.33
C ARG A 267 10.81 -30.65 -39.80
N GLU A 268 11.75 -29.71 -39.84
CA GLU A 268 13.13 -29.91 -39.39
C GLU A 268 13.49 -28.94 -38.26
N ALA A 269 14.05 -29.47 -37.18
CA ALA A 269 14.52 -28.74 -36.01
C ALA A 269 16.03 -28.95 -35.83
N LYS A 270 16.77 -27.83 -35.71
CA LYS A 270 18.20 -27.83 -35.45
C LYS A 270 18.45 -28.10 -33.96
N ILE A 271 18.80 -29.33 -33.64
CA ILE A 271 19.19 -29.73 -32.29
C ILE A 271 20.69 -29.53 -32.08
N ARG A 272 21.10 -29.15 -30.87
CA ARG A 272 22.51 -29.13 -30.44
C ARG A 272 22.69 -30.19 -29.36
N VAL A 273 23.50 -31.19 -29.68
CA VAL A 273 23.91 -32.28 -28.81
C VAL A 273 25.31 -31.97 -28.28
N ASP A 274 25.50 -32.06 -26.97
CA ASP A 274 26.76 -31.83 -26.28
C ASP A 274 26.86 -32.76 -25.06
N PHE A 275 27.97 -32.71 -24.33
CA PHE A 275 28.09 -33.34 -23.02
C PHE A 275 27.89 -32.30 -21.89
N ASP A 276 27.49 -32.76 -20.70
CA ASP A 276 27.29 -31.87 -19.56
C ASP A 276 28.61 -31.33 -19.00
N ARG A 277 28.86 -30.04 -19.23
CA ARG A 277 30.00 -29.28 -18.65
C ARG A 277 29.72 -28.70 -17.26
N THR A 278 28.48 -28.77 -16.80
CA THR A 278 28.00 -28.11 -15.58
C THR A 278 27.76 -29.07 -14.42
N SER A 279 27.89 -30.37 -14.66
CA SER A 279 27.57 -31.43 -13.70
C SER A 279 26.17 -31.25 -13.11
N HIS A 280 25.22 -30.91 -13.98
CA HIS A 280 23.83 -30.65 -13.68
C HIS A 280 23.17 -31.85 -13.00
N LEU A 281 23.53 -33.07 -13.39
CA LEU A 281 23.06 -34.32 -12.78
C LEU A 281 23.97 -34.89 -11.68
N SER A 282 24.97 -34.12 -11.21
CA SER A 282 25.71 -34.48 -9.99
C SER A 282 24.79 -34.53 -8.77
N ILE A 283 25.13 -35.41 -7.83
CA ILE A 283 24.45 -35.51 -6.52
C ILE A 283 24.42 -34.14 -5.82
N ARG A 284 25.50 -33.36 -5.95
CA ARG A 284 25.61 -32.00 -5.40
C ARG A 284 24.58 -31.05 -6.00
N LYS A 285 24.48 -30.93 -7.32
CA LYS A 285 23.52 -30.03 -7.99
C LYS A 285 22.07 -30.48 -7.81
N ILE A 286 21.80 -31.80 -7.86
CA ILE A 286 20.47 -32.36 -7.54
C ILE A 286 20.06 -32.02 -6.09
N THR A 287 20.97 -32.16 -5.12
CA THR A 287 20.70 -31.84 -3.71
C THR A 287 20.49 -30.33 -3.51
N GLN A 288 21.28 -29.49 -4.19
CA GLN A 288 21.10 -28.03 -4.17
C GLN A 288 19.70 -27.62 -4.68
N ARG A 289 19.22 -28.22 -5.77
CA ARG A 289 17.86 -28.00 -6.29
C ARG A 289 16.78 -28.45 -5.31
N LYS A 290 16.91 -29.64 -4.71
CA LYS A 290 15.97 -30.17 -3.70
C LYS A 290 15.88 -29.27 -2.47
N LEU A 291 17.01 -28.81 -1.94
CA LEU A 291 17.06 -27.88 -0.81
C LEU A 291 16.44 -26.53 -1.18
N ARG A 292 16.74 -25.97 -2.35
CA ARG A 292 16.16 -24.68 -2.79
C ARG A 292 14.64 -24.77 -2.95
N ARG A 293 14.12 -25.88 -3.49
CA ARG A 293 12.67 -26.18 -3.53
C ARG A 293 12.06 -26.19 -2.13
N MET A 294 12.62 -26.94 -1.18
CA MET A 294 12.13 -26.98 0.20
C MET A 294 12.13 -25.60 0.88
N CYS A 295 13.14 -24.75 0.61
CA CYS A 295 13.17 -23.39 1.10
C CYS A 295 12.04 -22.52 0.52
N LEU A 296 11.78 -22.61 -0.80
CA LEU A 296 10.69 -21.89 -1.46
C LEU A 296 9.31 -22.36 -0.95
N GLU A 297 9.11 -23.66 -0.77
CA GLU A 297 7.90 -24.24 -0.20
C GLU A 297 7.69 -23.74 1.24
N TYR A 298 8.70 -23.80 2.11
CA TYR A 298 8.63 -23.26 3.47
C TYR A 298 8.39 -21.73 3.53
N GLU A 299 8.97 -20.97 2.60
CA GLU A 299 8.71 -19.52 2.48
C GLU A 299 7.25 -19.22 2.10
N ARG A 300 6.65 -20.04 1.22
CA ARG A 300 5.23 -19.95 0.84
C ARG A 300 4.31 -20.33 2.01
N ASP A 301 4.54 -21.47 2.65
CA ASP A 301 3.79 -21.91 3.84
C ASP A 301 3.81 -20.86 4.95
N LYS A 302 4.98 -20.25 5.19
CA LYS A 302 5.16 -19.17 6.16
C LYS A 302 4.41 -17.88 5.78
N GLN A 303 4.25 -17.58 4.50
CA GLN A 303 3.43 -16.46 4.03
C GLN A 303 1.93 -16.77 4.14
N GLU A 304 1.51 -17.99 3.83
CA GLU A 304 0.12 -18.43 3.97
C GLU A 304 -0.30 -18.47 5.44
N GLN A 305 0.53 -19.02 6.32
CA GLN A 305 0.30 -19.01 7.76
C GLN A 305 0.16 -17.58 8.31
N LYS A 306 1.01 -16.64 7.88
CA LYS A 306 0.87 -15.22 8.25
C LYS A 306 -0.47 -14.63 7.82
N LYS A 307 -0.88 -14.86 6.56
CA LYS A 307 -2.19 -14.40 6.05
C LYS A 307 -3.35 -15.02 6.83
N MET A 308 -3.25 -16.30 7.18
CA MET A 308 -4.25 -16.99 8.00
C MET A 308 -4.34 -16.42 9.42
N ASP A 309 -3.21 -16.10 10.06
CA ASP A 309 -3.19 -15.53 11.40
C ASP A 309 -3.60 -14.05 11.41
N GLU A 310 -3.29 -13.28 10.36
CA GLU A 310 -3.83 -11.94 10.12
C GLU A 310 -5.36 -11.97 9.91
N SER A 311 -5.86 -12.92 9.12
CA SER A 311 -7.30 -13.12 8.90
C SER A 311 -8.04 -13.48 10.19
N LYS A 312 -7.49 -14.40 11.02
CA LYS A 312 -8.07 -14.75 12.32
C LYS A 312 -8.12 -13.54 13.28
N ARG A 313 -7.05 -12.74 13.34
CA ARG A 313 -7.03 -11.50 14.16
C ARG A 313 -8.08 -10.50 13.71
N LEU A 314 -8.27 -10.35 12.39
CA LEU A 314 -9.33 -9.47 11.85
C LEU A 314 -10.73 -9.98 12.20
N GLU A 315 -10.97 -11.29 12.09
CA GLU A 315 -12.23 -11.93 12.47
C GLU A 315 -12.52 -11.81 13.98
N GLU A 316 -11.49 -11.96 14.82
CA GLU A 316 -11.55 -11.75 16.27
C GLU A 316 -11.90 -10.29 16.62
N MET A 317 -11.24 -9.30 16.00
CA MET A 317 -11.59 -7.88 16.18
C MET A 317 -13.03 -7.57 15.76
N ILE A 318 -13.50 -8.11 14.63
CA ILE A 318 -14.89 -7.95 14.16
C ILE A 318 -15.87 -8.57 15.16
N ARG A 319 -15.53 -9.72 15.75
CA ARG A 319 -16.33 -10.38 16.78
C ARG A 319 -16.40 -9.56 18.06
N GLU A 320 -15.26 -9.08 18.58
CA GLU A 320 -15.22 -8.25 19.77
C GLU A 320 -16.00 -6.94 19.59
N GLU A 321 -15.89 -6.29 18.42
CA GLU A 321 -16.65 -5.08 18.11
C GLU A 321 -18.16 -5.36 18.07
N LYS A 322 -18.57 -6.49 17.49
CA LYS A 322 -19.98 -6.92 17.51
C LYS A 322 -20.47 -7.20 18.93
N GLU A 323 -19.72 -7.93 19.73
CA GLU A 323 -20.04 -8.20 21.14
C GLU A 323 -20.03 -6.92 22.01
N LYS A 324 -19.26 -5.90 21.63
CA LYS A 324 -19.31 -4.56 22.24
C LYS A 324 -20.58 -3.80 21.83
N ARG A 325 -20.93 -3.78 20.54
CA ARG A 325 -22.17 -3.17 20.03
C ARG A 325 -23.41 -3.80 20.69
N ASP A 326 -23.46 -5.12 20.79
CA ASP A 326 -24.55 -5.86 21.46
C ASP A 326 -24.64 -5.52 22.96
N ARG A 327 -23.50 -5.35 23.65
CA ARG A 327 -23.46 -4.90 25.05
C ARG A 327 -23.96 -3.47 25.21
N ASP A 328 -23.49 -2.55 24.37
CA ASP A 328 -23.92 -1.15 24.39
C ASP A 328 -25.43 -1.02 24.09
N GLU A 329 -25.96 -1.80 23.15
CA GLU A 329 -27.39 -1.84 22.85
C GLU A 329 -28.21 -2.38 24.02
N ARG A 330 -27.80 -3.51 24.62
CA ARG A 330 -28.43 -4.04 25.85
C ARG A 330 -28.43 -3.01 26.96
N GLU A 331 -27.33 -2.28 27.15
CA GLU A 331 -27.27 -1.24 28.19
C GLU A 331 -28.18 -0.04 27.86
N ARG A 332 -28.25 0.40 26.60
CA ARG A 332 -29.19 1.44 26.15
C ARG A 332 -30.65 1.03 26.41
N VAL A 333 -31.03 -0.21 26.07
CA VAL A 333 -32.36 -0.76 26.32
C VAL A 333 -32.67 -0.81 27.83
N MET A 334 -31.75 -1.32 28.65
CA MET A 334 -31.92 -1.35 30.11
C MET A 334 -32.05 0.04 30.72
N ARG A 335 -31.23 1.01 30.29
CA ARG A 335 -31.34 2.43 30.68
C ARG A 335 -32.68 3.03 30.25
N ALA A 336 -33.22 2.67 29.09
CA ALA A 336 -34.52 3.11 28.62
C ALA A 336 -35.67 2.51 29.47
N LEU A 337 -35.62 1.22 29.79
CA LEU A 337 -36.58 0.56 30.67
C LEU A 337 -36.62 1.19 32.07
N LEU A 338 -35.46 1.43 32.70
CA LEU A 338 -35.37 2.13 34.00
C LEU A 338 -35.92 3.57 33.93
N ARG A 339 -35.74 4.28 32.81
CA ARG A 339 -36.34 5.60 32.59
C ARG A 339 -37.87 5.52 32.43
N ALA A 340 -38.38 4.50 31.74
CA ALA A 340 -39.81 4.26 31.57
C ALA A 340 -40.49 3.90 32.90
N GLU A 341 -39.90 3.02 33.69
CA GLU A 341 -40.39 2.63 35.03
C GLU A 341 -40.45 3.85 35.97
N ARG A 342 -39.40 4.68 36.01
CA ARG A 342 -39.41 5.94 36.78
C ARG A 342 -40.54 6.87 36.33
N ARG A 343 -40.78 6.99 35.02
CA ARG A 343 -41.90 7.78 34.46
C ARG A 343 -43.26 7.20 34.88
N GLN A 344 -43.40 5.87 34.93
CA GLN A 344 -44.63 5.19 35.37
C GLN A 344 -44.89 5.46 36.86
N ARG A 345 -43.93 5.19 37.75
CA ARG A 345 -44.05 5.47 39.20
C ARG A 345 -44.41 6.95 39.47
N MET A 346 -43.91 7.87 38.66
CA MET A 346 -44.27 9.30 38.74
C MET A 346 -45.64 9.66 38.14
N ARG A 347 -46.23 8.84 37.27
CA ARG A 347 -47.66 8.95 36.88
C ARG A 347 -48.52 8.46 38.02
N GLU A 348 -48.28 7.23 38.50
CA GLU A 348 -49.01 6.59 39.60
C GLU A 348 -49.07 7.46 40.86
N LYS A 349 -47.94 8.08 41.26
CA LYS A 349 -47.92 9.05 42.39
C LYS A 349 -48.83 10.27 42.14
N ARG A 350 -48.78 10.86 40.95
CA ARG A 350 -49.64 12.02 40.60
C ARG A 350 -51.11 11.63 40.54
N ASP A 351 -51.43 10.46 40.02
CA ASP A 351 -52.80 9.95 39.93
C ASP A 351 -53.38 9.63 41.32
N PHE A 352 -52.56 9.05 42.20
CA PHE A 352 -52.90 8.83 43.61
C PHE A 352 -53.10 10.13 44.39
N GLU A 353 -52.22 11.12 44.21
CA GLU A 353 -52.36 12.44 44.83
C GLU A 353 -53.63 13.16 44.35
N GLN A 354 -53.92 13.10 43.03
CA GLN A 354 -55.18 13.61 42.48
C GLN A 354 -56.40 12.91 43.07
N LEU A 355 -56.35 11.59 43.26
CA LEU A 355 -57.44 10.81 43.87
C LEU A 355 -57.68 11.23 45.33
N LEU A 356 -56.61 11.40 46.11
CA LEU A 356 -56.66 11.96 47.47
C LEU A 356 -57.27 13.37 47.48
N ARG A 357 -56.80 14.26 46.59
CA ARG A 357 -57.31 15.63 46.46
C ARG A 357 -58.80 15.65 46.07
N LYS A 358 -59.24 14.76 45.17
CA LYS A 358 -60.66 14.57 44.82
C LYS A 358 -61.48 14.10 46.02
N LYS A 359 -61.02 13.08 46.77
CA LYS A 359 -61.69 12.58 48.00
C LYS A 359 -61.80 13.67 49.07
N LEU A 360 -60.71 14.41 49.33
CA LEU A 360 -60.69 15.53 50.28
C LEU A 360 -61.63 16.65 49.86
N LYS A 361 -61.59 17.08 48.59
CA LYS A 361 -62.49 18.11 48.04
C LYS A 361 -63.95 17.68 48.18
N HIS A 362 -64.30 16.45 47.83
CA HIS A 362 -65.66 15.92 47.96
C HIS A 362 -66.13 15.91 49.43
N ARG A 363 -65.28 15.49 50.37
CA ARG A 363 -65.59 15.50 51.80
C ARG A 363 -65.78 16.92 52.35
N LEU A 364 -65.01 17.88 51.86
CA LEU A 364 -65.16 19.32 52.17
C LEU A 364 -66.45 19.90 51.59
N THR A 365 -66.75 19.66 50.31
CA THR A 365 -67.99 20.15 49.67
C THR A 365 -69.23 19.54 50.33
N HIS A 366 -69.22 18.24 50.65
CA HIS A 366 -70.34 17.60 51.35
C HIS A 366 -70.56 18.18 52.76
N LYS A 367 -69.48 18.48 53.51
CA LYS A 367 -69.58 19.20 54.80
C LYS A 367 -70.18 20.59 54.62
N LEU A 368 -69.69 21.38 53.66
CA LEU A 368 -70.19 22.72 53.38
C LEU A 368 -71.67 22.70 52.94
N GLU A 369 -72.06 21.74 52.10
CA GLU A 369 -73.43 21.55 51.65
C GLU A 369 -74.36 21.15 52.80
N LYS A 370 -73.90 20.30 53.74
CA LYS A 370 -74.65 19.97 54.96
C LYS A 370 -74.92 21.21 55.81
N ILE A 371 -73.88 22.01 56.08
CA ILE A 371 -73.97 23.28 56.82
C ILE A 371 -74.91 24.26 56.09
N TRP A 372 -74.84 24.34 54.77
CA TRP A 372 -75.74 25.17 53.96
C TRP A 372 -77.20 24.71 54.06
N LYS A 373 -77.47 23.40 53.98
CA LYS A 373 -78.82 22.83 54.13
C LYS A 373 -79.38 23.05 55.54
N GLU A 374 -78.54 22.96 56.58
CA GLU A 374 -78.91 23.27 57.96
C GLU A 374 -79.25 24.76 58.13
N ARG A 375 -78.39 25.67 57.64
CA ARG A 375 -78.67 27.12 57.62
C ARG A 375 -79.93 27.46 56.81
N GLN A 376 -80.16 26.81 55.67
CA GLN A 376 -81.35 27.02 54.85
C GLN A 376 -82.63 26.54 55.55
N LYS A 377 -82.57 25.43 56.30
CA LYS A 377 -83.68 24.99 57.16
C LYS A 377 -83.96 26.01 58.27
N GLY A 378 -82.92 26.52 58.93
CA GLY A 378 -83.04 27.59 59.93
C GLY A 378 -83.68 28.85 59.36
N ALA A 379 -83.19 29.36 58.22
CA ALA A 379 -83.77 30.50 57.53
C ALA A 379 -85.24 30.27 57.12
N LYS A 380 -85.60 29.07 56.64
CA LYS A 380 -87.00 28.69 56.33
C LYS A 380 -87.89 28.55 57.58
N ALA A 381 -87.33 28.27 58.76
CA ALA A 381 -88.09 28.31 60.01
C ALA A 381 -88.31 29.76 60.46
N LEU A 382 -87.26 30.58 60.42
CA LEU A 382 -87.31 32.00 60.78
C LEU A 382 -88.27 32.79 59.86
N LEU A 383 -88.26 32.53 58.55
CA LEU A 383 -89.23 33.10 57.61
C LEU A 383 -90.69 32.67 57.87
N ARG A 384 -90.92 31.44 58.35
CA ARG A 384 -92.27 31.00 58.75
C ARG A 384 -92.73 31.76 60.00
N HIS A 385 -91.86 31.93 60.97
CA HIS A 385 -92.17 32.65 62.21
C HIS A 385 -92.41 34.15 61.96
N ILE A 386 -91.61 34.78 61.09
CA ILE A 386 -91.90 36.15 60.61
C ILE A 386 -93.28 36.21 59.92
N ALA A 387 -93.63 35.21 59.10
CA ALA A 387 -94.93 35.16 58.44
C ALA A 387 -96.11 34.92 59.41
N GLU A 388 -95.88 34.25 60.53
CA GLU A 388 -96.85 34.11 61.63
C GLU A 388 -97.06 35.45 62.35
N ILE A 389 -95.99 36.11 62.79
CA ILE A 389 -96.04 37.45 63.41
C ILE A 389 -96.75 38.46 62.48
N TYR A 390 -96.51 38.39 61.17
CA TYR A 390 -97.23 39.24 60.20
C TYR A 390 -98.71 38.89 60.07
N ARG A 391 -99.11 37.62 60.17
CA ARG A 391 -100.53 37.22 60.19
C ARG A 391 -101.23 37.67 61.47
N GLU A 392 -100.61 37.48 62.62
CA GLU A 392 -101.11 37.95 63.91
C GLU A 392 -101.31 39.47 63.89
N LYS A 393 -100.32 40.21 63.39
CA LYS A 393 -100.44 41.67 63.20
C LYS A 393 -101.58 42.05 62.27
N GLN A 394 -101.77 41.35 61.15
CA GLN A 394 -102.92 41.59 60.24
C GLN A 394 -104.26 41.26 60.89
N GLN A 395 -104.34 40.20 61.70
CA GLN A 395 -105.56 39.86 62.45
C GLN A 395 -105.87 40.93 63.51
N LEU A 396 -104.86 41.41 64.23
CA LEU A 396 -105.00 42.50 65.20
C LEU A 396 -105.40 43.82 64.53
N GLU A 397 -104.81 44.17 63.38
CA GLU A 397 -105.23 45.33 62.58
C GLU A 397 -106.68 45.19 62.09
N LYS A 398 -107.10 43.98 61.68
CA LYS A 398 -108.48 43.71 61.28
C LYS A 398 -109.46 43.80 62.46
N GLN A 399 -109.10 43.28 63.63
CA GLN A 399 -109.88 43.42 64.87
C GLN A 399 -110.04 44.88 65.25
N ARG A 400 -108.95 45.67 65.27
CA ARG A 400 -109.02 47.11 65.56
C ARG A 400 -109.85 47.89 64.55
N LEU A 401 -109.88 47.47 63.28
CA LEU A 401 -110.74 48.05 62.25
C LEU A 401 -112.21 47.63 62.43
N GLU A 402 -112.49 46.42 62.92
CA GLU A 402 -113.83 45.94 63.24
C GLU A 402 -114.37 46.59 64.53
N GLU A 403 -113.52 46.80 65.54
CA GLU A 403 -113.80 47.62 66.73
C GLU A 403 -114.10 49.08 66.35
N GLN A 404 -113.28 49.70 65.50
CA GLN A 404 -113.56 51.05 64.99
C GLN A 404 -114.90 51.11 64.26
N LYS A 405 -115.22 50.13 63.41
CA LYS A 405 -116.54 50.06 62.74
C LYS A 405 -117.69 49.81 63.72
N ALA A 406 -117.48 49.08 64.79
CA ALA A 406 -118.49 48.85 65.84
C ALA A 406 -118.74 50.12 66.67
N LEU A 407 -117.71 50.94 66.91
CA LEU A 407 -117.83 52.28 67.50
C LEU A 407 -118.45 53.30 66.54
N GLU A 408 -118.19 53.19 65.23
CA GLU A 408 -118.82 54.03 64.20
C GLU A 408 -120.26 53.61 63.90
N ALA A 409 -120.68 52.36 64.16
CA ALA A 409 -122.02 51.88 63.80
C ALA A 409 -123.17 52.69 64.46
N PRO A 410 -123.15 52.99 65.78
CA PRO A 410 -124.15 53.87 66.40
C PRO A 410 -124.11 55.30 65.85
N ILE A 411 -122.91 55.80 65.50
CA ILE A 411 -122.72 57.14 64.93
C ILE A 411 -123.28 57.19 63.50
N HIS A 412 -123.10 56.12 62.72
CA HIS A 412 -123.64 55.97 61.38
C HIS A 412 -125.16 55.77 61.40
N GLU A 413 -125.71 55.08 62.40
CA GLU A 413 -127.15 54.90 62.58
C GLU A 413 -127.82 56.24 62.97
N LEU A 414 -127.25 56.99 63.92
CA LEU A 414 -127.64 58.36 64.25
C LEU A 414 -127.49 59.32 63.07
N ALA A 415 -126.40 59.23 62.28
CA ALA A 415 -126.23 60.03 61.07
C ALA A 415 -127.26 59.66 59.99
N SER A 416 -127.66 58.38 59.87
CA SER A 416 -128.71 57.94 58.94
C SER A 416 -130.13 58.32 59.37
N ALA A 417 -130.33 58.64 60.66
CA ALA A 417 -131.54 59.27 61.16
C ALA A 417 -131.51 60.78 60.87
N PHE A 418 -130.39 61.46 61.15
CA PHE A 418 -130.19 62.88 60.86
C PHE A 418 -130.34 63.22 59.35
N VAL A 419 -129.83 62.35 58.46
CA VAL A 419 -129.94 62.48 56.99
C VAL A 419 -131.38 62.28 56.46
N ARG A 420 -132.35 61.91 57.30
CA ARG A 420 -133.77 61.86 56.93
C ARG A 420 -134.57 63.14 57.20
N GLU A 421 -134.02 64.12 57.95
CA GLU A 421 -134.76 65.34 58.33
C GLU A 421 -134.21 66.66 57.74
N GLN A 422 -133.12 66.62 56.96
CA GLN A 422 -132.58 67.79 56.26
C GLN A 422 -132.14 67.43 54.84
N GLY A 423 -132.51 68.27 53.86
CA GLY A 423 -132.15 68.08 52.44
C GLY A 423 -130.66 68.29 52.17
N LEU A 424 -130.11 67.45 51.29
CA LEU A 424 -128.68 67.44 50.91
C LEU A 424 -128.22 68.72 50.21
N PRO A 425 -126.92 69.03 50.36
CA PRO A 425 -126.09 69.40 49.20
C PRO A 425 -124.82 68.52 49.07
N MET A 426 -124.12 68.66 47.94
CA MET A 426 -122.76 68.13 47.63
C MET A 426 -122.63 66.78 46.88
N GLU A 427 -123.35 66.60 45.76
CA GLU A 427 -123.16 65.45 44.85
C GLU A 427 -121.86 65.54 44.01
N GLU A 428 -121.35 66.76 43.75
CA GLU A 428 -120.12 67.03 42.97
C GLU A 428 -118.84 66.36 43.53
N GLU A 429 -118.63 66.40 44.85
CA GLU A 429 -117.38 65.95 45.49
C GLU A 429 -117.18 64.43 45.40
N ILE A 430 -118.28 63.67 45.47
CA ILE A 430 -118.26 62.21 45.34
C ILE A 430 -117.79 61.83 43.92
N ARG A 431 -118.26 62.56 42.91
CA ARG A 431 -117.87 62.37 41.51
C ARG A 431 -116.37 62.64 41.28
N GLN A 432 -115.83 63.71 41.89
CA GLN A 432 -114.38 63.97 41.85
C GLN A 432 -113.55 62.90 42.60
N ARG A 433 -114.02 62.38 43.73
CA ARG A 433 -113.35 61.28 44.47
C ARG A 433 -113.27 60.00 43.64
N ILE A 434 -114.33 59.65 42.92
CA ILE A 434 -114.34 58.47 42.03
C ILE A 434 -113.32 58.64 40.90
N LEU A 435 -113.26 59.82 40.27
CA LEU A 435 -112.28 60.15 39.23
C LEU A 435 -110.83 60.04 39.74
N ARG A 436 -110.48 60.65 40.89
CA ARG A 436 -109.14 60.50 41.49
C ARG A 436 -108.77 59.04 41.78
N LYS A 437 -109.75 58.22 42.21
CA LYS A 437 -109.54 56.80 42.51
C LYS A 437 -109.31 55.95 41.26
N GLN A 438 -109.90 56.32 40.13
CA GLN A 438 -109.58 55.75 38.81
C GLN A 438 -108.20 56.20 38.32
N GLU A 439 -107.86 57.49 38.46
CA GLU A 439 -106.55 58.02 38.07
C GLU A 439 -105.39 57.32 38.81
N LEU A 440 -105.49 57.12 40.13
CA LEU A 440 -104.46 56.44 40.92
C LEU A 440 -104.23 54.99 40.47
N LYS A 441 -105.30 54.28 40.08
CA LYS A 441 -105.23 52.93 39.49
C LYS A 441 -104.55 52.93 38.11
N MET A 442 -104.72 53.98 37.32
CA MET A 442 -104.01 54.12 36.03
C MET A 442 -102.52 54.41 36.26
N ARG A 443 -102.17 55.37 37.13
CA ARG A 443 -100.77 55.71 37.46
C ARG A 443 -99.99 54.49 37.96
N THR A 444 -100.55 53.69 38.87
CA THR A 444 -99.90 52.48 39.42
C THR A 444 -99.71 51.36 38.40
N ARG A 445 -100.61 51.22 37.42
CA ARG A 445 -100.42 50.28 36.30
C ARG A 445 -99.33 50.73 35.33
N ILE A 446 -99.21 52.05 35.08
CA ILE A 446 -98.16 52.62 34.24
C ILE A 446 -96.77 52.43 34.88
N THR A 447 -96.59 52.78 36.16
CA THR A 447 -95.29 52.60 36.84
C THR A 447 -94.86 51.14 36.91
N SER A 448 -95.79 50.22 37.16
CA SER A 448 -95.51 48.77 37.13
C SER A 448 -95.02 48.31 35.76
N ARG A 449 -95.61 48.83 34.68
CA ARG A 449 -95.24 48.48 33.29
C ARG A 449 -93.85 49.00 32.92
N MET A 450 -93.53 50.25 33.28
CA MET A 450 -92.21 50.84 33.07
C MET A 450 -91.09 50.07 33.79
N ILE A 451 -91.32 49.63 35.04
CA ILE A 451 -90.33 48.83 35.78
C ILE A 451 -90.07 47.49 35.08
N THR A 452 -91.11 46.84 34.55
CA THR A 452 -90.93 45.60 33.77
C THR A 452 -90.25 45.81 32.42
N GLU A 453 -90.46 46.95 31.76
CA GLU A 453 -89.82 47.29 30.48
C GLU A 453 -88.31 47.63 30.68
N CYS A 454 -87.95 48.41 31.71
CA CYS A 454 -86.53 48.62 32.07
C CYS A 454 -85.80 47.30 32.44
N ALA A 455 -86.49 46.35 33.07
CA ALA A 455 -85.95 45.02 33.37
C ALA A 455 -85.84 44.10 32.13
N ALA A 456 -86.53 44.42 31.03
CA ALA A 456 -86.46 43.70 29.76
C ALA A 456 -85.37 44.25 28.83
N GLU A 457 -85.20 45.57 28.77
CA GLU A 457 -84.17 46.21 27.92
C GLU A 457 -82.74 45.88 28.37
N THR A 458 -82.53 45.74 29.68
CA THR A 458 -81.24 45.34 30.27
C THR A 458 -80.76 43.93 29.87
N LYS A 459 -81.61 43.09 29.27
CA LYS A 459 -81.23 41.78 28.71
C LYS A 459 -80.98 41.77 27.21
N ARG A 460 -81.23 42.89 26.48
CA ARG A 460 -81.23 42.92 25.01
C ARG A 460 -80.02 43.59 24.37
N LYS A 461 -79.10 44.17 25.15
CA LYS A 461 -77.83 44.74 24.65
C LYS A 461 -76.62 44.13 25.37
N GLY A 462 -76.00 43.14 24.74
CA GLY A 462 -74.68 42.68 25.16
C GLY A 462 -73.60 43.65 24.70
N TYR A 463 -72.86 44.26 25.63
CA TYR A 463 -71.62 44.97 25.29
C TYR A 463 -70.56 44.78 26.37
N LYS A 464 -69.37 44.34 25.95
CA LYS A 464 -68.17 44.26 26.79
C LYS A 464 -67.63 45.67 27.02
N ARG A 465 -67.34 46.07 28.26
CA ARG A 465 -66.06 46.74 28.55
C ARG A 465 -65.77 46.91 30.04
N SER A 466 -64.50 46.69 30.37
CA SER A 466 -63.85 47.28 31.52
C SER A 466 -63.92 48.82 31.43
N GLN A 467 -64.30 49.49 32.51
CA GLN A 467 -63.37 50.33 33.29
C GLN A 467 -64.11 51.07 34.41
N MET A 468 -63.72 50.78 35.65
CA MET A 468 -63.67 51.79 36.71
C MET A 468 -62.48 51.42 37.61
N ARG A 469 -61.36 52.11 37.39
CA ARG A 469 -60.15 51.98 38.22
C ARG A 469 -60.04 53.25 39.06
N TYR A 470 -59.94 53.09 40.37
CA TYR A 470 -59.25 54.07 41.21
C TYR A 470 -58.34 53.35 42.21
N LEU A 471 -57.15 53.92 42.43
CA LEU A 471 -56.14 53.57 43.45
C LEU A 471 -55.53 52.16 43.27
N THR A 472 -54.33 52.00 42.70
CA THR A 472 -53.06 52.44 43.32
C THR A 472 -51.93 52.71 42.29
N LYS A 473 -50.99 53.54 42.74
CA LYS A 473 -49.83 54.22 42.10
C LYS A 473 -48.81 53.43 41.23
N MET A 474 -48.31 54.18 40.22
CA MET A 474 -46.90 54.38 39.78
C MET A 474 -46.17 53.45 38.79
N LYS A 475 -46.08 53.95 37.53
CA LYS A 475 -44.88 54.18 36.69
C LYS A 475 -43.74 53.14 36.62
N SER A 476 -43.50 52.64 35.40
CA SER A 476 -42.45 53.19 34.51
C SER A 476 -42.77 52.88 33.02
N ASN A 477 -42.30 53.73 32.10
CA ASN A 477 -42.53 53.62 30.65
C ASN A 477 -41.30 53.04 29.95
N LYS A 478 -41.49 52.40 28.79
CA LYS A 478 -41.00 52.91 27.48
C LYS A 478 -41.56 52.12 26.28
N PHE A 479 -41.80 52.86 25.21
CA PHE A 479 -42.21 52.43 23.86
C PHE A 479 -40.93 52.06 23.06
N GLY A 480 -40.94 51.45 21.87
CA GLY A 480 -42.00 51.00 20.96
C GLY A 480 -41.34 50.50 19.65
N LEU A 481 -42.04 49.72 18.83
CA LEU A 481 -41.50 49.17 17.57
C LEU A 481 -41.74 50.11 16.38
N THR A 482 -40.71 50.31 15.55
CA THR A 482 -40.82 50.93 14.22
C THR A 482 -40.14 50.03 13.19
N ILE A 483 -40.85 49.67 12.12
CA ILE A 483 -40.37 48.82 11.03
C ILE A 483 -40.39 49.61 9.72
N GLN A 484 -39.27 49.65 9.00
CA GLN A 484 -39.08 49.79 7.53
C GLN A 484 -37.62 49.33 7.25
N LYS A 485 -37.15 48.75 6.15
CA LYS A 485 -37.59 48.27 4.80
C LYS A 485 -36.33 47.56 4.21
N LYS A 486 -36.44 46.88 3.05
CA LYS A 486 -35.32 46.27 2.29
C LYS A 486 -35.35 46.77 0.83
N PRO A 487 -34.20 47.00 0.16
CA PRO A 487 -33.82 46.27 -1.09
C PRO A 487 -32.28 46.01 -1.21
N GLU A 488 -31.81 44.93 -1.85
CA GLU A 488 -31.13 44.83 -3.19
C GLU A 488 -29.69 45.40 -3.23
N GLU A 489 -28.65 44.87 -3.90
CA GLU A 489 -28.31 43.65 -4.68
C GLU A 489 -26.75 43.47 -4.56
N ASP A 490 -26.11 42.31 -4.79
CA ASP A 490 -25.44 42.03 -6.09
C ASP A 490 -24.97 40.55 -6.30
N LYS A 491 -24.93 40.19 -7.59
CA LYS A 491 -24.46 39.01 -8.38
C LYS A 491 -23.49 37.98 -7.72
N GLN A 492 -23.79 36.67 -7.65
CA GLN A 492 -23.84 35.61 -8.70
C GLN A 492 -22.49 34.94 -9.10
N THR A 493 -22.39 33.60 -8.95
CA THR A 493 -22.00 32.63 -10.02
C THR A 493 -22.12 31.16 -9.57
N LEU A 494 -22.08 30.23 -10.53
CA LEU A 494 -22.21 28.75 -10.45
C LEU A 494 -21.16 28.17 -11.42
N LYS A 495 -20.59 26.95 -11.33
CA LYS A 495 -20.78 25.66 -10.59
C LYS A 495 -19.36 25.00 -10.45
N PRO A 496 -19.09 23.72 -10.07
CA PRO A 496 -19.95 22.55 -9.79
C PRO A 496 -19.66 21.85 -8.42
N ALA A 497 -20.18 20.62 -8.23
CA ALA A 497 -20.11 19.88 -6.97
C ALA A 497 -18.76 19.18 -6.69
N SER A 498 -18.40 19.09 -5.41
CA SER A 498 -17.40 18.15 -4.85
C SER A 498 -18.07 17.28 -3.77
N VAL A 499 -17.59 16.04 -3.60
CA VAL A 499 -18.34 14.92 -2.99
C VAL A 499 -17.85 14.56 -1.57
N PHE A 500 -17.08 15.43 -0.91
CA PHE A 500 -16.53 15.17 0.43
C PHE A 500 -16.49 16.40 1.34
N ASP A 501 -17.67 16.92 1.71
CA ASP A 501 -17.81 17.54 3.04
C ASP A 501 -19.24 17.42 3.56
N ALA A 502 -19.41 16.68 4.66
CA ALA A 502 -20.71 16.41 5.28
C ALA A 502 -20.52 15.96 6.74
N ASN A 503 -20.38 16.91 7.65
CA ASN A 503 -21.50 17.31 8.52
C ASN A 503 -21.02 18.30 9.59
N SER A 504 -21.30 19.58 9.34
CA SER A 504 -21.37 20.60 10.39
C SER A 504 -22.84 20.84 10.69
N ASP A 505 -23.27 20.57 11.92
CA ASP A 505 -24.52 21.07 12.47
C ASP A 505 -24.20 21.57 13.88
N ASP A 506 -24.21 22.90 14.04
CA ASP A 506 -23.73 23.64 15.21
C ASP A 506 -24.94 24.25 15.93
N ASP A 507 -25.48 23.49 16.91
CA ASP A 507 -26.44 24.02 17.88
C ASP A 507 -25.69 24.33 19.19
N ASN A 508 -25.48 25.63 19.39
CA ASN A 508 -24.76 26.26 20.49
C ASN A 508 -25.58 26.20 21.80
N ASP A 509 -25.03 25.56 22.85
CA ASP A 509 -25.57 25.62 24.21
C ASP A 509 -24.45 25.59 25.27
N GLU A 510 -24.71 26.21 26.43
CA GLU A 510 -23.69 26.76 27.33
C GLU A 510 -22.85 25.73 28.14
N LYS A 511 -21.65 26.15 28.54
CA LYS A 511 -20.68 25.33 29.29
C LYS A 511 -21.09 25.12 30.76
N GLU A 512 -21.42 23.89 31.13
CA GLU A 512 -21.26 23.36 32.50
C GLU A 512 -20.24 22.21 32.51
N THR A 513 -19.28 22.22 33.44
CA THR A 513 -18.18 21.24 33.48
C THR A 513 -18.60 19.88 34.03
N ASN A 514 -17.90 18.81 33.61
CA ASN A 514 -18.29 17.43 33.93
C ASN A 514 -17.95 16.99 35.38
N ASP A 515 -17.17 17.78 36.12
CA ASP A 515 -16.54 17.37 37.38
C ASP A 515 -17.56 17.15 38.51
N GLU A 516 -18.63 17.95 38.58
CA GLU A 516 -19.68 17.81 39.60
C GLU A 516 -20.49 16.50 39.48
N LYS A 517 -20.54 15.87 38.29
CA LYS A 517 -21.22 14.59 38.07
C LYS A 517 -20.38 13.38 38.45
N PHE A 518 -19.06 13.53 38.58
CA PHE A 518 -18.15 12.44 38.94
C PHE A 518 -18.15 12.21 40.46
N GLN A 519 -18.00 13.27 41.26
CA GLN A 519 -17.88 13.16 42.72
C GLN A 519 -19.14 12.61 43.42
N ARG A 520 -20.34 12.79 42.85
CA ARG A 520 -21.60 12.32 43.47
C ARG A 520 -21.90 10.82 43.30
N LYS A 521 -21.07 10.06 42.58
CA LYS A 521 -21.27 8.61 42.33
C LYS A 521 -20.38 7.67 43.13
N TYR A 522 -19.28 8.16 43.72
CA TYR A 522 -18.28 7.34 44.41
C TYR A 522 -18.14 7.67 45.91
N ALA A 523 -19.06 8.45 46.48
CA ALA A 523 -19.08 8.77 47.91
C ALA A 523 -19.51 7.56 48.77
N VAL A 524 -18.55 6.69 49.11
CA VAL A 524 -18.72 5.61 50.09
C VAL A 524 -18.52 6.18 51.51
N PRO A 525 -19.38 5.86 52.50
CA PRO A 525 -19.16 6.28 53.88
C PRO A 525 -17.97 5.53 54.49
N THR A 526 -16.82 6.20 54.59
CA THR A 526 -15.61 5.67 55.22
C THR A 526 -15.83 5.37 56.69
N LYS A 527 -15.48 4.17 57.14
CA LYS A 527 -15.57 3.79 58.55
C LYS A 527 -14.37 4.38 59.29
N LEU A 528 -14.53 4.68 60.58
CA LEU A 528 -13.49 5.28 61.44
C LEU A 528 -12.18 4.49 61.51
N LYS A 529 -12.17 3.20 61.12
CA LYS A 529 -10.97 2.36 61.05
C LYS A 529 -10.13 2.68 59.81
N ASP A 530 -10.78 2.96 58.68
CA ASP A 530 -10.14 3.18 57.39
C ASP A 530 -9.35 4.49 57.41
N LYS A 531 -9.87 5.52 58.09
CA LYS A 531 -9.17 6.79 58.34
C LYS A 531 -7.87 6.62 59.13
N LYS A 532 -7.85 5.76 60.16
CA LYS A 532 -6.64 5.49 60.94
C LYS A 532 -5.58 4.68 60.18
N ILE A 533 -5.98 3.92 59.16
CA ILE A 533 -5.06 3.21 58.27
C ILE A 533 -4.48 4.21 57.25
N LEU A 534 -5.33 5.09 56.71
CA LEU A 534 -4.92 6.17 55.81
C LEU A 534 -3.97 7.17 56.50
N GLU A 535 -4.25 7.60 57.73
CA GLU A 535 -3.39 8.47 58.52
C GLU A 535 -2.01 7.85 58.80
N LYS A 536 -1.95 6.53 58.99
CA LYS A 536 -0.67 5.81 59.12
C LYS A 536 0.10 5.76 57.80
N ALA A 537 -0.57 5.42 56.70
CA ALA A 537 0.05 5.38 55.37
C ALA A 537 0.62 6.76 54.96
N ILE A 538 -0.09 7.85 55.25
CA ILE A 538 0.36 9.23 54.99
C ILE A 538 1.54 9.63 55.90
N ALA A 539 1.58 9.12 57.14
CA ALA A 539 2.69 9.36 58.07
C ALA A 539 3.94 8.51 57.77
N GLU A 540 3.78 7.37 57.09
CA GLU A 540 4.85 6.47 56.67
C GLU A 540 5.51 6.95 55.36
N ASP A 541 4.75 7.43 54.37
CA ASP A 541 5.29 8.10 53.18
C ASP A 541 4.33 9.19 52.65
N PRO A 542 4.69 10.48 52.73
CA PRO A 542 3.88 11.59 52.20
C PRO A 542 3.62 11.52 50.69
N THR A 543 4.43 10.77 49.95
CA THR A 543 4.39 10.66 48.48
C THR A 543 3.44 9.55 48.00
N ILE A 544 2.87 8.74 48.92
CA ILE A 544 2.08 7.54 48.60
C ILE A 544 0.78 7.79 47.81
N PHE A 545 0.36 9.06 47.67
CA PHE A 545 -0.80 9.48 46.87
C PHE A 545 -0.44 10.32 45.64
N ASP A 546 0.85 10.53 45.36
CA ASP A 546 1.32 11.33 44.23
C ASP A 546 1.32 10.54 42.90
N TYR A 547 0.13 10.04 42.54
CA TYR A 547 -0.07 9.29 41.29
C TYR A 547 -0.11 10.20 40.05
N ASP A 548 -0.47 11.47 40.22
CA ASP A 548 -0.56 12.43 39.13
C ASP A 548 0.83 12.79 38.58
N SER A 549 1.87 12.91 39.42
CA SER A 549 3.24 13.21 38.94
C SER A 549 3.79 12.12 38.01
N GLN A 550 3.67 10.85 38.39
CA GLN A 550 4.08 9.70 37.55
C GLN A 550 3.21 9.56 36.30
N TYR A 551 1.92 9.90 36.37
CA TYR A 551 1.02 9.85 35.22
C TYR A 551 1.30 10.99 34.24
N GLU A 552 1.58 12.20 34.74
CA GLU A 552 2.05 13.33 33.94
C GLU A 552 3.37 13.03 33.23
N GLU A 553 4.34 12.39 33.90
CA GLU A 553 5.59 11.96 33.26
C GLU A 553 5.33 10.93 32.16
N MET A 554 4.46 9.94 32.40
CA MET A 554 4.04 8.99 31.37
C MET A 554 3.32 9.67 30.18
N GLN A 555 2.50 10.69 30.43
CA GLN A 555 1.88 11.47 29.36
C GLN A 555 2.91 12.29 28.59
N LYS A 556 3.81 13.02 29.28
CA LYS A 556 4.90 13.79 28.65
C LYS A 556 5.77 12.90 27.75
N VAL A 557 6.14 11.70 28.20
CA VAL A 557 6.90 10.71 27.39
C VAL A 557 6.09 10.16 26.22
N ARG A 558 4.78 9.93 26.40
CA ARG A 558 3.90 9.44 25.32
C ARG A 558 3.65 10.53 24.26
N ASP A 559 3.48 11.77 24.68
CA ASP A 559 3.26 12.92 23.81
C ASP A 559 4.54 13.32 23.07
N GLN A 560 5.71 13.26 23.72
CA GLN A 560 7.02 13.38 23.06
C GLN A 560 7.18 12.34 21.95
N LYS A 561 6.90 11.05 22.21
CA LYS A 561 6.91 10.00 21.17
C LYS A 561 5.92 10.24 20.04
N ILE A 562 4.76 10.84 20.32
CA ILE A 562 3.77 11.22 19.30
C ILE A 562 4.27 12.41 18.46
N ILE A 563 5.01 13.36 19.06
CA ILE A 563 5.65 14.48 18.35
C ILE A 563 6.78 13.95 17.46
N GLU A 564 7.69 13.13 18.00
CA GLU A 564 8.77 12.46 17.25
C GLU A 564 8.22 11.66 16.05
N GLN A 565 7.14 10.89 16.24
CA GLN A 565 6.47 10.17 15.16
C GLN A 565 5.87 11.11 14.10
N LYS A 566 5.23 12.21 14.52
CA LYS A 566 4.68 13.22 13.60
C LYS A 566 5.75 13.99 12.83
N GLU A 567 6.94 14.16 13.39
CA GLU A 567 8.08 14.77 12.70
C GLU A 567 8.71 13.76 11.71
N ALA A 568 8.94 12.52 12.14
CA ALA A 568 9.38 11.44 11.25
C ALA A 568 8.40 11.16 10.08
N ASP A 569 7.10 11.34 10.28
CA ASP A 569 6.09 11.21 9.22
C ASP A 569 6.01 12.44 8.28
N LYS A 570 6.42 13.64 8.73
CA LYS A 570 6.60 14.80 7.85
C LYS A 570 7.82 14.64 6.94
N GLU A 571 8.88 13.99 7.42
CA GLU A 571 10.07 13.71 6.61
C GLU A 571 9.86 12.58 5.58
N LYS A 572 8.89 11.68 5.81
CA LYS A 572 8.49 10.63 4.87
C LYS A 572 7.75 11.18 3.66
N LYS A 573 8.51 11.75 2.72
CA LYS A 573 8.02 12.05 1.36
C LYS A 573 7.42 10.79 0.70
N PRO A 574 6.30 10.90 -0.04
CA PRO A 574 5.65 9.76 -0.66
C PRO A 574 6.57 9.04 -1.67
N LYS A 575 6.68 7.71 -1.52
CA LYS A 575 7.69 6.82 -2.16
C LYS A 575 7.89 6.98 -3.68
N TYR A 576 6.89 7.50 -4.40
CA TYR A 576 6.91 7.59 -5.86
C TYR A 576 6.82 9.02 -6.39
N ALA A 577 6.23 9.97 -5.66
CA ALA A 577 6.03 11.33 -6.17
C ALA A 577 7.35 12.06 -6.41
N HIS A 578 8.34 11.87 -5.54
CA HIS A 578 9.70 12.41 -5.71
C HIS A 578 10.31 11.96 -7.03
N LYS A 579 10.29 10.64 -7.28
CA LYS A 579 10.85 10.04 -8.49
C LYS A 579 10.09 10.45 -9.76
N LEU A 580 8.77 10.69 -9.68
CA LEU A 580 8.03 11.28 -10.80
C LEU A 580 8.43 12.74 -11.07
N ILE A 581 8.62 13.55 -10.03
CA ILE A 581 9.06 14.95 -10.18
C ILE A 581 10.50 15.02 -10.71
N GLU A 582 11.40 14.17 -10.22
CA GLU A 582 12.78 14.07 -10.72
C GLU A 582 12.83 13.59 -12.18
N THR A 583 12.05 12.57 -12.54
CA THR A 583 12.00 12.10 -13.94
C THR A 583 11.31 13.09 -14.87
N HIS A 584 10.35 13.89 -14.39
CA HIS A 584 9.79 15.02 -15.16
C HIS A 584 10.86 16.08 -15.44
N LYS A 585 11.54 16.56 -14.38
CA LYS A 585 12.64 17.54 -14.50
C LYS A 585 13.76 17.04 -15.42
N ARG A 586 14.14 15.77 -15.31
CA ARG A 586 15.13 15.14 -16.20
C ARG A 586 14.69 15.17 -17.67
N ARG A 587 13.42 14.86 -17.97
CA ARG A 587 12.87 14.94 -19.33
C ARG A 587 12.78 16.37 -19.87
N GLU A 588 12.43 17.34 -19.03
CA GLU A 588 12.45 18.76 -19.42
C GLU A 588 13.86 19.22 -19.77
N LEU A 589 14.87 18.80 -19.00
CA LEU A 589 16.26 19.12 -19.27
C LEU A 589 16.84 18.37 -20.48
N GLU A 590 16.50 17.09 -20.67
CA GLU A 590 16.82 16.32 -21.87
C GLU A 590 16.20 16.96 -23.14
N LYS A 591 14.98 17.50 -23.03
CA LYS A 591 14.35 18.26 -24.11
C LYS A 591 15.10 19.56 -24.42
N LEU A 592 15.48 20.34 -23.40
CA LEU A 592 16.28 21.57 -23.59
C LEU A 592 17.64 21.28 -24.24
N LEU A 593 18.30 20.16 -23.87
CA LEU A 593 19.55 19.72 -24.51
C LEU A 593 19.35 19.22 -25.95
N HIS A 594 18.19 18.64 -26.27
CA HIS A 594 17.83 18.30 -27.64
C HIS A 594 17.66 19.56 -28.50
N ASP A 595 16.86 20.51 -27.99
CA ASP A 595 16.59 21.79 -28.64
C ASP A 595 17.90 22.60 -28.85
N GLU A 596 18.83 22.58 -27.88
CA GLU A 596 20.17 23.16 -28.03
C GLU A 596 20.99 22.50 -29.14
N ARG A 597 21.00 21.16 -29.23
CA ARG A 597 21.70 20.43 -30.30
C ARG A 597 21.11 20.76 -31.67
N THR A 598 19.80 20.97 -31.78
CA THR A 598 19.19 21.46 -33.03
C THR A 598 19.62 22.89 -33.34
N TYR A 599 19.55 23.83 -32.40
CA TYR A 599 20.00 25.22 -32.63
C TYR A 599 21.50 25.36 -32.90
N LYS A 600 22.33 24.48 -32.34
CA LYS A 600 23.76 24.43 -32.66
C LYS A 600 24.00 23.89 -34.07
N LYS A 601 23.29 22.82 -34.45
CA LYS A 601 23.33 22.24 -35.81
C LYS A 601 22.71 23.15 -36.87
N GLU A 602 21.84 24.08 -36.49
CA GLU A 602 21.33 25.15 -37.34
C GLU A 602 22.37 26.27 -37.50
N ARG A 603 22.95 26.76 -36.40
CA ARG A 603 24.08 27.72 -36.46
C ARG A 603 25.32 27.19 -37.18
N GLU A 604 25.59 25.89 -37.11
CA GLU A 604 26.67 25.24 -37.88
C GLU A 604 26.35 25.13 -39.39
N LYS A 605 25.07 25.23 -39.80
CA LYS A 605 24.67 25.34 -41.22
C LYS A 605 24.63 26.78 -41.72
N GLU A 606 24.36 27.73 -40.82
CA GLU A 606 24.37 29.19 -41.06
C GLU A 606 25.79 29.79 -40.89
N ALA A 607 26.77 28.98 -40.50
CA ALA A 607 28.15 29.39 -40.28
C ALA A 607 28.77 29.96 -41.57
N GLY A 608 29.23 31.21 -41.50
CA GLY A 608 29.73 31.98 -42.63
C GLY A 608 28.79 33.09 -43.15
N GLU A 609 27.52 33.16 -42.71
CA GLU A 609 26.59 34.21 -43.18
C GLU A 609 26.36 35.36 -42.17
N PHE A 610 26.76 35.19 -40.90
CA PHE A 610 26.56 36.19 -39.84
C PHE A 610 27.75 36.42 -38.87
N ASP A 611 28.95 35.97 -39.21
CA ASP A 611 30.15 36.12 -38.34
C ASP A 611 30.55 37.59 -38.11
N ASP A 612 30.16 38.51 -38.99
CA ASP A 612 30.41 39.96 -38.89
C ASP A 612 29.48 40.70 -37.89
N LYS A 613 28.58 40.00 -37.17
CA LYS A 613 27.63 40.63 -36.23
C LYS A 613 27.96 40.30 -34.76
N GLU A 614 28.03 41.35 -33.93
CA GLU A 614 28.29 41.24 -32.50
C GLU A 614 27.18 40.46 -31.76
N VAL A 615 27.56 39.36 -31.09
CA VAL A 615 26.62 38.48 -30.36
C VAL A 615 26.43 38.95 -28.92
N PHE A 616 25.38 39.74 -28.68
CA PHE A 616 25.02 40.23 -27.35
C PHE A 616 24.27 39.17 -26.51
N ILE A 617 24.99 38.46 -25.65
CA ILE A 617 24.40 37.58 -24.64
C ILE A 617 23.84 38.41 -23.47
N THR A 618 22.52 38.35 -23.26
CA THR A 618 21.86 38.99 -22.11
C THR A 618 22.26 38.30 -20.79
N GLY A 619 22.26 39.07 -19.69
CA GLY A 619 22.71 38.58 -18.38
C GLY A 619 21.90 37.39 -17.85
N GLU A 620 20.62 37.29 -18.21
CA GLU A 620 19.76 36.15 -17.86
C GLU A 620 20.11 34.88 -18.65
N TYR A 621 20.43 35.02 -19.94
CA TYR A 621 20.89 33.88 -20.76
C TYR A 621 22.25 33.36 -20.28
N ARG A 622 23.15 34.25 -19.83
CA ARG A 622 24.42 33.84 -19.19
C ARG A 622 24.18 33.01 -17.92
N LYS A 623 23.25 33.42 -17.04
CA LYS A 623 22.87 32.65 -15.85
C LYS A 623 22.26 31.29 -16.21
N GLN A 624 21.39 31.23 -17.22
CA GLN A 624 20.84 29.96 -17.69
C GLN A 624 21.90 29.02 -18.28
N ILE A 625 22.95 29.53 -18.93
CA ILE A 625 24.08 28.70 -19.35
C ILE A 625 24.81 28.14 -18.12
N GLU A 626 25.10 28.98 -17.12
CA GLU A 626 25.82 28.58 -15.90
C GLU A 626 25.03 27.56 -15.06
N GLU A 627 23.72 27.73 -14.90
CA GLU A 627 22.82 26.76 -14.25
C GLU A 627 22.72 25.43 -15.02
N ARG A 628 22.84 25.44 -16.35
CA ARG A 628 22.87 24.21 -17.17
C ARG A 628 24.23 23.52 -17.12
N GLU A 629 25.32 24.27 -17.05
CA GLU A 629 26.68 23.72 -16.92
C GLU A 629 26.94 23.12 -15.54
N SER A 630 26.42 23.72 -14.46
CA SER A 630 26.48 23.13 -13.13
C SER A 630 25.66 21.83 -13.07
N PHE A 631 24.45 21.82 -13.64
CA PHE A 631 23.63 20.60 -13.73
C PHE A 631 24.27 19.51 -14.61
N ARG A 632 24.96 19.87 -15.70
CA ARG A 632 25.71 18.89 -16.53
C ARG A 632 26.83 18.23 -15.70
N LYS A 633 27.55 19.01 -14.90
CA LYS A 633 28.60 18.50 -14.00
C LYS A 633 28.00 17.61 -12.90
N GLU A 634 26.88 18.00 -12.30
CA GLU A 634 26.16 17.19 -11.30
C GLU A 634 25.69 15.84 -11.88
N LEU A 635 25.19 15.82 -13.11
CA LEU A 635 24.81 14.58 -13.80
C LEU A 635 26.03 13.70 -14.11
N GLU A 636 27.13 14.30 -14.59
CA GLU A 636 28.38 13.56 -14.80
C GLU A 636 28.98 13.02 -13.48
N GLU A 637 28.84 13.73 -12.36
CA GLU A 637 29.26 13.27 -11.04
C GLU A 637 28.37 12.13 -10.53
N LEU A 638 27.06 12.19 -10.78
CA LEU A 638 26.14 11.09 -10.48
C LEU A 638 26.42 9.85 -11.34
N ASP A 639 26.62 10.01 -12.65
CA ASP A 639 26.97 8.89 -13.54
C ASP A 639 28.33 8.29 -13.14
N LYS A 640 29.34 9.10 -12.76
CA LYS A 640 30.61 8.59 -12.17
C LYS A 640 30.39 7.86 -10.85
N MET A 641 29.51 8.36 -9.98
CA MET A 641 29.18 7.69 -8.70
C MET A 641 28.42 6.37 -8.90
N ASP A 642 27.58 6.27 -9.92
CA ASP A 642 26.86 5.05 -10.25
C ASP A 642 27.75 4.06 -11.04
N GLU A 643 28.71 4.52 -11.85
CA GLU A 643 29.81 3.69 -12.39
C GLU A 643 30.70 3.12 -11.27
N ILE A 644 31.01 3.91 -10.23
CA ILE A 644 31.72 3.44 -9.03
C ILE A 644 30.89 2.40 -8.24
N ARG A 645 29.56 2.44 -8.37
CA ARG A 645 28.62 1.48 -7.75
C ARG A 645 28.23 0.31 -8.67
N ASP A 646 28.67 0.29 -9.93
CA ASP A 646 28.31 -0.76 -10.90
C ASP A 646 28.87 -2.12 -10.47
N VAL A 647 28.02 -3.14 -10.58
CA VAL A 647 28.23 -4.50 -10.05
C VAL A 647 29.37 -5.23 -10.80
N LYS A 648 29.82 -4.70 -11.94
CA LYS A 648 31.00 -5.18 -12.67
C LYS A 648 32.28 -5.13 -11.83
N ASN A 649 32.40 -4.19 -10.88
CA ASN A 649 33.52 -4.10 -9.94
C ASN A 649 33.24 -4.87 -8.64
N GLN A 650 33.19 -6.20 -8.73
CA GLN A 650 32.80 -7.14 -7.65
C GLN A 650 33.43 -6.85 -6.27
N LYS A 651 34.68 -6.35 -6.24
CA LYS A 651 35.46 -6.09 -5.02
C LYS A 651 34.89 -4.95 -4.17
N LEU A 652 34.32 -3.91 -4.79
CA LEU A 652 33.68 -2.78 -4.10
C LEU A 652 32.26 -3.13 -3.65
N TRP A 653 31.52 -3.91 -4.45
CA TRP A 653 30.18 -4.38 -4.09
C TRP A 653 30.19 -5.25 -2.82
N GLN A 654 31.15 -6.16 -2.68
CA GLN A 654 31.34 -6.95 -1.46
C GLN A 654 31.62 -6.05 -0.23
N GLN A 655 32.43 -5.01 -0.37
CA GLN A 655 32.71 -4.06 0.72
C GLN A 655 31.51 -3.17 1.06
N ALA A 656 30.71 -2.75 0.08
CA ALA A 656 29.48 -1.99 0.31
C ALA A 656 28.37 -2.86 0.94
N PHE A 657 28.27 -4.12 0.54
CA PHE A 657 27.37 -5.11 1.12
C PHE A 657 27.74 -5.43 2.57
N HIS A 658 29.02 -5.67 2.87
CA HIS A 658 29.50 -5.81 4.25
C HIS A 658 29.26 -4.55 5.08
N ARG A 659 29.48 -3.35 4.52
CA ARG A 659 29.21 -2.07 5.20
C ARG A 659 27.74 -1.94 5.58
N LYS A 660 26.82 -2.25 4.65
CA LYS A 660 25.38 -2.21 4.90
C LYS A 660 24.92 -3.28 5.90
N ILE A 661 25.48 -4.49 5.86
CA ILE A 661 25.23 -5.52 6.88
C ILE A 661 25.75 -5.10 8.25
N LEU A 662 26.88 -4.40 8.34
CA LEU A 662 27.41 -3.86 9.59
C LEU A 662 26.54 -2.71 10.12
N GLU A 663 26.08 -1.79 9.26
CA GLU A 663 25.12 -0.73 9.62
C GLU A 663 23.78 -1.30 10.11
N ASP A 664 23.21 -2.27 9.39
CA ASP A 664 21.93 -2.88 9.79
C ASP A 664 22.10 -3.76 11.05
N ARG A 665 23.26 -4.40 11.26
CA ARG A 665 23.55 -5.11 12.52
C ARG A 665 23.73 -4.15 13.70
N ALA A 666 24.37 -3.00 13.50
CA ALA A 666 24.51 -1.93 14.50
C ALA A 666 23.16 -1.26 14.85
N ARG A 667 22.17 -1.28 13.95
CA ARG A 667 20.79 -0.82 14.24
C ARG A 667 19.95 -1.83 15.03
N VAL A 668 20.22 -3.13 14.91
CA VAL A 668 19.39 -4.20 15.49
C VAL A 668 19.85 -4.62 16.89
N PHE A 669 21.13 -4.40 17.23
CA PHE A 669 21.66 -4.67 18.57
C PHE A 669 22.46 -3.46 19.10
N PRO A 670 21.89 -2.62 19.97
CA PRO A 670 22.65 -1.63 20.71
C PRO A 670 23.43 -2.34 21.83
N ASP A 671 24.65 -2.79 21.54
CA ASP A 671 25.53 -3.39 22.55
C ASP A 671 25.87 -2.36 23.64
N THR A 672 25.70 -2.78 24.91
CA THR A 672 25.94 -1.98 26.10
C THR A 672 27.42 -1.80 26.39
N SER A 673 28.11 -1.07 25.51
CA SER A 673 29.54 -0.69 25.62
C SER A 673 29.79 0.79 25.30
N GLN A 674 28.80 1.54 24.81
CA GLN A 674 28.92 2.94 24.37
C GLN A 674 28.87 3.96 25.54
N LYS A 675 29.71 3.75 26.56
CA LYS A 675 30.12 4.80 27.51
C LYS A 675 31.63 5.05 27.56
N GLU A 676 32.44 4.27 26.83
CA GLU A 676 33.90 4.45 26.77
C GLU A 676 34.40 4.91 25.39
N GLU A 677 33.65 4.71 24.29
CA GLU A 677 34.07 5.16 22.94
C GLU A 677 33.77 6.63 22.63
N ASN A 678 32.92 7.31 23.39
CA ASN A 678 32.60 8.72 23.13
C ASN A 678 33.74 9.67 23.54
N ASN A 679 34.59 9.30 24.50
CA ASN A 679 35.78 10.10 24.86
C ASN A 679 36.86 10.04 23.76
N ILE A 680 37.02 8.89 23.08
CA ILE A 680 38.13 8.68 22.13
C ILE A 680 37.92 9.46 20.82
N LYS A 681 36.66 9.73 20.44
CA LYS A 681 36.33 10.54 19.24
C LYS A 681 36.37 12.04 19.48
N GLU A 682 36.38 12.48 20.74
CA GLU A 682 36.73 13.85 21.09
C GLU A 682 38.25 14.02 21.05
N GLU A 683 39.03 13.08 21.61
CA GLU A 683 40.50 13.05 21.51
C GLU A 683 41.01 13.01 20.05
N GLU A 684 40.44 12.16 19.17
CA GLU A 684 40.85 12.10 17.75
C GLU A 684 40.54 13.38 16.93
N ASN A 685 39.62 14.23 17.40
CA ASN A 685 39.34 15.53 16.77
C ASN A 685 40.26 16.62 17.36
N GLU A 686 40.56 16.56 18.66
CA GLU A 686 41.56 17.42 19.28
C GLU A 686 42.97 17.17 18.69
N GLU A 687 43.38 15.92 18.46
CA GLU A 687 44.65 15.62 17.76
C GLU A 687 44.71 16.23 16.35
N LYS A 688 43.63 16.15 15.58
CA LYS A 688 43.60 16.70 14.21
C LYS A 688 43.65 18.23 14.20
N ILE A 689 43.08 18.88 15.20
CA ILE A 689 43.20 20.34 15.42
C ILE A 689 44.63 20.69 15.88
N LEU A 690 45.22 19.91 16.79
CA LEU A 690 46.57 20.11 17.30
C LEU A 690 47.64 19.92 16.21
N ILE A 691 47.47 18.94 15.31
CA ILE A 691 48.37 18.70 14.17
C ILE A 691 48.27 19.83 13.15
N LYS A 692 47.09 20.44 12.96
CA LYS A 692 46.92 21.59 12.06
C LYS A 692 47.60 22.84 12.64
N ASN A 693 47.37 23.12 13.92
CA ASN A 693 47.99 24.24 14.64
C ASN A 693 49.52 24.05 14.76
N LYS A 694 50.03 22.82 14.91
CA LYS A 694 51.47 22.52 14.86
C LYS A 694 52.09 22.85 13.51
N LYS A 695 51.40 22.60 12.39
CA LYS A 695 51.90 22.93 11.04
C LYS A 695 51.90 24.42 10.76
N GLU A 696 50.84 25.12 11.12
CA GLU A 696 50.76 26.59 10.99
C GLU A 696 51.84 27.27 11.86
N ASN A 697 52.04 26.81 13.11
CA ASN A 697 53.14 27.31 13.96
C ASN A 697 54.54 26.92 13.44
N GLU A 698 54.70 25.75 12.81
CA GLU A 698 55.96 25.34 12.20
C GLU A 698 56.33 26.15 10.93
N GLU A 699 55.36 26.79 10.28
CA GLU A 699 55.63 27.72 9.17
C GLU A 699 55.96 29.12 9.71
N ILE A 700 55.20 29.61 10.71
CA ILE A 700 55.48 30.89 11.40
C ILE A 700 56.89 30.90 12.01
N ILE A 701 57.29 29.84 12.73
CA ILE A 701 58.64 29.74 13.32
C ILE A 701 59.75 29.65 12.24
N LYS A 702 59.44 29.12 11.05
CA LYS A 702 60.41 29.13 9.93
C LYS A 702 60.56 30.53 9.35
N GLU A 703 59.49 31.30 9.20
CA GLU A 703 59.54 32.69 8.73
C GLU A 703 60.25 33.60 9.75
N GLU A 704 59.97 33.46 11.05
CA GLU A 704 60.59 34.27 12.12
C GLU A 704 62.10 33.99 12.27
N ILE A 705 62.56 32.74 12.10
CA ILE A 705 63.99 32.39 12.12
C ILE A 705 64.73 32.88 10.85
N ILE A 706 64.02 33.02 9.72
CA ILE A 706 64.58 33.54 8.46
C ILE A 706 64.88 35.04 8.55
N GLU A 707 64.10 35.82 9.32
CA GLU A 707 64.37 37.25 9.53
C GLU A 707 65.53 37.54 10.50
N GLU A 708 65.74 36.72 11.55
CA GLU A 708 66.77 37.03 12.57
C GLU A 708 68.18 36.46 12.31
N THR A 709 68.35 35.36 11.57
CA THR A 709 69.68 34.69 11.46
C THR A 709 70.09 34.24 10.05
N GLY A 710 70.54 35.19 9.23
CA GLY A 710 70.99 34.98 7.85
C GLY A 710 72.28 34.14 7.63
N LYS A 711 72.38 32.94 8.21
CA LYS A 711 73.41 31.91 7.93
C LYS A 711 72.85 30.48 8.11
N GLU A 712 72.47 29.84 7.01
CA GLU A 712 71.82 28.51 6.95
C GLU A 712 72.60 27.33 7.59
N GLY A 713 73.89 27.50 7.94
CA GLY A 713 74.77 26.42 8.38
C GLY A 713 74.49 25.87 9.79
N LYS A 714 73.98 26.67 10.74
CA LYS A 714 73.76 26.24 12.14
C LYS A 714 72.37 25.63 12.40
N ILE A 715 71.42 25.84 11.51
CA ILE A 715 70.02 25.42 11.67
C ILE A 715 69.89 23.89 11.60
N LYS A 716 70.72 23.22 10.78
CA LYS A 716 70.70 21.75 10.62
C LYS A 716 71.13 21.01 11.89
N GLU A 717 72.17 21.48 12.57
CA GLU A 717 72.69 20.81 13.77
C GLU A 717 71.73 20.91 14.98
N ILE A 718 71.02 22.03 15.10
CA ILE A 718 70.02 22.24 16.16
C ILE A 718 68.76 21.39 15.88
N THR A 719 68.30 21.36 14.63
CA THR A 719 67.12 20.57 14.23
C THR A 719 67.38 19.05 14.25
N GLU A 720 68.60 18.57 14.01
CA GLU A 720 68.95 17.15 14.23
C GLU A 720 69.00 16.79 15.71
N LYS A 721 69.58 17.62 16.57
CA LYS A 721 69.61 17.37 18.03
C LYS A 721 68.22 17.34 18.64
N MET A 722 67.32 18.24 18.23
CA MET A 722 65.91 18.19 18.65
C MET A 722 65.19 16.92 18.17
N LYS A 723 65.45 16.46 16.93
CA LYS A 723 64.87 15.22 16.39
C LYS A 723 65.36 13.95 17.07
N ILE A 724 66.56 13.95 17.64
CA ILE A 724 67.08 12.80 18.41
C ILE A 724 66.41 12.77 19.78
N ASN A 725 66.35 13.91 20.47
CA ASN A 725 65.75 13.99 21.81
C ASN A 725 64.26 13.61 21.81
N MET A 726 63.50 14.06 20.80
CA MET A 726 62.08 13.66 20.64
C MET A 726 61.91 12.14 20.44
N LYS A 727 62.85 11.47 19.76
CA LYS A 727 62.76 10.02 19.55
C LYS A 727 63.05 9.21 20.81
N GLU A 728 63.96 9.68 21.67
CA GLU A 728 64.22 9.04 22.96
C GLU A 728 63.03 9.20 23.92
N GLU A 729 62.32 10.34 23.87
CA GLU A 729 61.05 10.53 24.59
C GLU A 729 59.94 9.61 24.04
N GLU A 730 59.72 9.57 22.72
CA GLU A 730 58.74 8.67 22.06
C GLU A 730 58.99 7.18 22.38
N GLU A 731 60.24 6.72 22.35
CA GLU A 731 60.57 5.33 22.72
C GLU A 731 60.29 5.03 24.20
N SER A 732 60.50 6.01 25.09
CA SER A 732 60.19 5.86 26.52
C SER A 732 58.69 5.73 26.81
N GLU A 733 57.84 6.50 26.12
CA GLU A 733 56.38 6.41 26.25
C GLU A 733 55.83 5.10 25.69
N VAL A 734 56.37 4.60 24.57
CA VAL A 734 55.99 3.30 23.99
C VAL A 734 56.32 2.14 24.94
N ILE A 735 57.41 2.23 25.70
CA ILE A 735 57.76 1.25 26.74
C ILE A 735 56.78 1.33 27.92
N ALA A 736 56.42 2.53 28.38
CA ALA A 736 55.42 2.72 29.44
C ALA A 736 54.05 2.16 29.05
N LEU A 737 53.59 2.40 27.82
CA LEU A 737 52.32 1.90 27.29
C LEU A 737 52.29 0.36 27.12
N LYS A 738 53.43 -0.27 26.79
CA LYS A 738 53.55 -1.74 26.79
C LYS A 738 53.36 -2.32 28.20
N ASN A 739 54.07 -1.77 29.18
CA ASN A 739 53.99 -2.21 30.57
C ASN A 739 52.56 -2.04 31.14
N LEU A 740 51.88 -0.95 30.78
CA LEU A 740 50.48 -0.71 31.18
C LEU A 740 49.51 -1.74 30.57
N LYS A 741 49.68 -2.09 29.28
CA LYS A 741 48.88 -3.14 28.61
C LYS A 741 49.11 -4.52 29.24
N GLU A 742 50.33 -4.85 29.62
CA GLU A 742 50.65 -6.11 30.28
C GLU A 742 49.98 -6.19 31.67
N TYR A 743 50.04 -5.12 32.46
CA TYR A 743 49.36 -5.02 33.76
C TYR A 743 47.83 -5.13 33.64
N LEU A 744 47.21 -4.47 32.65
CA LEU A 744 45.78 -4.59 32.35
C LEU A 744 45.38 -6.00 31.92
N THR A 745 46.26 -6.72 31.23
CA THR A 745 46.02 -8.12 30.82
C THR A 745 46.03 -9.05 32.03
N ILE A 746 46.99 -8.87 32.96
CA ILE A 746 47.04 -9.60 34.24
C ILE A 746 45.77 -9.34 35.07
N LEU A 747 45.30 -8.08 35.13
CA LEU A 747 44.05 -7.74 35.82
C LEU A 747 42.81 -8.36 35.17
N LYS A 748 42.74 -8.44 33.83
CA LYS A 748 41.66 -9.14 33.12
C LYS A 748 41.66 -10.65 33.42
N VAL A 749 42.82 -11.31 33.40
CA VAL A 749 42.93 -12.75 33.75
C VAL A 749 42.52 -12.99 35.21
N LYS A 750 42.91 -12.11 36.13
CA LYS A 750 42.52 -12.19 37.55
C LYS A 750 41.01 -12.04 37.74
N ARG A 751 40.39 -11.03 37.09
CA ARG A 751 38.93 -10.82 37.09
C ARG A 751 38.17 -12.01 36.47
N MET A 752 38.69 -12.60 35.39
CA MET A 752 38.09 -13.80 34.78
C MET A 752 38.14 -15.00 35.74
N ARG A 753 39.29 -15.24 36.39
CA ARG A 753 39.45 -16.33 37.35
C ARG A 753 38.51 -16.16 38.55
N ASP A 754 38.42 -14.97 39.11
CA ASP A 754 37.71 -14.73 40.36
C ASP A 754 36.17 -14.58 40.17
N HIS A 755 35.65 -14.50 38.93
CA HIS A 755 34.21 -14.53 38.64
C HIS A 755 33.71 -15.82 37.95
N TYR A 756 34.44 -16.38 36.98
CA TYR A 756 33.94 -17.51 36.20
C TYR A 756 34.30 -18.87 36.81
N LEU A 757 35.40 -18.98 37.59
CA LEU A 757 35.80 -20.24 38.21
C LEU A 757 34.78 -20.74 39.28
N PRO A 758 34.18 -19.89 40.14
CA PRO A 758 33.13 -20.33 41.05
C PRO A 758 31.87 -20.83 40.33
N LEU A 759 31.45 -20.13 39.28
CA LEU A 759 30.29 -20.51 38.45
C LEU A 759 30.52 -21.84 37.71
N PHE A 760 31.73 -22.05 37.18
CA PHE A 760 32.10 -23.30 36.50
C PHE A 760 32.15 -24.48 37.47
N LEU A 761 32.73 -24.32 38.66
CA LEU A 761 32.73 -25.34 39.71
C LEU A 761 31.32 -25.67 40.21
N GLN A 762 30.44 -24.67 40.29
CA GLN A 762 29.03 -24.86 40.67
C GLN A 762 28.18 -25.55 39.59
N LEU A 763 28.62 -25.52 38.33
CA LEU A 763 28.03 -26.26 37.20
C LEU A 763 28.53 -27.71 37.12
N MET A 764 29.75 -27.99 37.59
CA MET A 764 30.36 -29.33 37.62
C MET A 764 29.97 -30.18 38.85
N MET A 765 29.27 -29.61 39.83
CA MET A 765 28.71 -30.33 41.00
C MET A 765 27.18 -30.55 40.92
N LYS A 766 26.59 -30.42 39.73
CA LYS A 766 25.22 -30.83 39.40
C LYS A 766 25.24 -32.00 38.42
#